data_AF-A0AAU6XCS7-F1
#
_entry.id   AF-A0AAU6XCS7-F1
#
_cell.length_a   1.000
_cell.length_b   1.000
_cell.length_c   1.000
_cell.angle_alpha   90.00
_cell.angle_beta   90.00
_cell.angle_gamma   90.00
#
_symmetry.space_group_name_H-M   'P 1'
#
loop_
_entity.id
_entity.type
_entity.pdbx_description
1 polymer ?
#
loop_
_entity_poly.entity_id
_entity_poly.type
_entity_poly.pdbx_seq_one_letter_code
_entity_poly.pdbx_strand_id
1 'polypeptide(L)'
;MNTDLLVPVRLRALVVNDHVRGRDSFHRWTPNYRLLSVRRSPDPSPYASTDTEFATDPKNDGVYLHWELPAALRQATTPGGEVTLPPAPNRWLVVRHAYTASGEYATAAWVVESDFLDNSKGTAPYLRPGRGRVAPTRIGRHTEAARWTESAARQPTFLTAIGPGSLSFAAFQPHCQNVFSFHDPLALLPDPYDRLAYQVIGWHAVHSDDPLADPQVREALESSLGWQTDSTAPPGTRTVYTGRVHSVLRRHDPTGEQWPDPTVAVADSADSALTALAADRAATDPALTLAPALLDQLQSGTLDRADEPDHTHRLADIRLGAGFAEGTTSYAWHAVPPSTAQEPASPHDEQQAREAEAALNAAQHAYDEAERDLAGLRRRLHGMWRLQGLPVLPDGYRERLAQELDLRRTDSLAARVRTLRQEAERLRVSIPGGDTPEQLAASIGQYAQHHLPAGWDLKRVAPAPFHRALDPAVVLQGAGSLSAPDDTTLPCRFGDRTVTAVHHPGSPDGLNAERGDLACNTLDLGAGEHSVMPGSTRALLREAFLLDPNCPVVLGAVGRPDAGAVPTPRTGTAPAFGGDPWEQPWNPLHLLWKIEYHPLPHGQWEFDGDDYTCTGPRPEPARTYTGRTLLSDHLPRSLAGRIRQYALHAPELAPHCDALAYRVDQGDILSSSLAGLRDMLIGQDPGQGVPPLGAPPELAELIGDAYRTSPDPGPLPDDLTGWPASGFQQLRAGQFRFLRLTLVDSFGRALDVITPAGTGGTSGHRHPVVVDRLRPQHVPEALGTTPEHVVQLPPRLPQAARLGLELMDATRGTYQAASLGDGNPIAGWIVPNPIDASLAVYEPDGTALGLLRRAYRLGRPAPEAVWTPLPREPAGLPALSATSPHLRELITWFQGADAEDSPLPAALDILKTSLADVLPTAGATSASAALAGRPLALVRCRLQLDLDGPPPTDPGWQHVFDPEPPSPEFTDYPWPVRLGEQQRVGDGLVGYFTDTEPGVLRTVAAPDGTHPQLAAVGDGTHLHVMAGTPQHLTLLADPHAPVHATTGLLPTTTLEIPRRFTDGPLDRMRTVLRSGPLLTPAATAREDTVALPVRTVDDQTWTWAERATDGATWTHFATSAASTGPRWTGRAPVLRSGLLTSFGPPPPPPAADTTSP
;
A
#
# COMPACT_ATOMS: atom_id res chain seq x y z
N MET A 1 -16.10 -49.84 -8.66
CA MET A 1 -14.97 -48.91 -8.89
C MET A 1 -15.07 -47.84 -7.82
N ASN A 2 -13.95 -47.47 -7.21
CA ASN A 2 -13.93 -46.45 -6.19
C ASN A 2 -13.83 -45.07 -6.85
N THR A 3 -14.83 -44.21 -6.64
CA THR A 3 -14.95 -42.90 -7.29
C THR A 3 -14.58 -41.74 -6.37
N ASP A 4 -14.02 -42.01 -5.18
CA ASP A 4 -13.53 -40.98 -4.26
C ASP A 4 -12.40 -40.16 -4.91
N LEU A 5 -12.43 -38.83 -4.74
CA LEU A 5 -11.34 -37.95 -5.17
C LEU A 5 -10.32 -37.82 -4.03
N LEU A 6 -9.10 -38.30 -4.26
CA LEU A 6 -7.99 -38.25 -3.32
C LEU A 6 -7.24 -36.93 -3.48
N VAL A 7 -7.33 -36.09 -2.45
CA VAL A 7 -6.68 -34.78 -2.37
C VAL A 7 -5.47 -34.90 -1.43
N PRO A 8 -4.23 -34.74 -1.91
CA PRO A 8 -3.05 -34.88 -1.07
C PRO A 8 -2.93 -33.70 -0.08
N VAL A 9 -2.59 -33.99 1.18
CA VAL A 9 -2.26 -33.00 2.21
C VAL A 9 -0.85 -33.24 2.74
N ARG A 10 -0.12 -32.16 3.06
CA ARG A 10 1.21 -32.29 3.66
C ARG A 10 1.08 -32.72 5.11
N LEU A 11 1.77 -33.79 5.49
CA LEU A 11 1.82 -34.29 6.85
C LEU A 11 3.24 -34.11 7.39
N ARG A 12 3.38 -33.34 8.47
CA ARG A 12 4.64 -33.15 9.18
C ARG A 12 4.59 -33.88 10.52
N ALA A 13 5.72 -34.44 10.94
CA ALA A 13 5.86 -35.15 12.21
C ALA A 13 7.02 -34.56 13.01
N LEU A 14 6.75 -33.93 14.15
CA LEU A 14 7.77 -33.50 15.09
C LEU A 14 7.99 -34.61 16.13
N VAL A 15 9.21 -35.13 16.22
CA VAL A 15 9.58 -36.04 17.31
C VAL A 15 10.06 -35.21 18.50
N VAL A 16 9.46 -35.46 19.67
CA VAL A 16 9.84 -34.82 20.94
C VAL A 16 10.31 -35.91 21.89
N ASN A 17 11.54 -35.78 22.37
CA ASN A 17 12.19 -36.66 23.34
C ASN A 17 13.20 -35.85 24.17
N ASP A 18 13.85 -36.49 25.14
CA ASP A 18 14.81 -35.81 26.04
C ASP A 18 15.92 -35.04 25.30
N HIS A 19 16.41 -35.56 24.17
CA HIS A 19 17.48 -34.91 23.39
C HIS A 19 16.97 -33.66 22.68
N VAL A 20 15.78 -33.74 22.05
CA VAL A 20 15.14 -32.59 21.39
C VAL A 20 14.78 -31.51 22.40
N ARG A 21 14.20 -31.89 23.55
CA ARG A 21 13.87 -30.92 24.62
C ARG A 21 15.09 -30.28 25.28
N GLY A 22 16.21 -31.01 25.37
CA GLY A 22 17.46 -30.47 25.89
C GLY A 22 18.18 -29.51 24.95
N ARG A 23 17.95 -29.64 23.64
CA ARG A 23 18.59 -28.80 22.60
C ARG A 23 17.72 -27.62 22.18
N ASP A 24 16.46 -27.87 21.86
CA ASP A 24 15.59 -26.91 21.20
C ASP A 24 14.85 -26.04 22.22
N SER A 25 14.65 -24.76 21.87
CA SER A 25 13.75 -23.88 22.61
C SER A 25 12.34 -23.96 22.04
N PHE A 26 11.32 -23.89 22.91
CA PHE A 26 9.92 -23.89 22.51
C PHE A 26 9.20 -22.64 23.00
N HIS A 27 8.55 -21.91 22.09
CA HIS A 27 7.62 -20.82 22.37
C HIS A 27 6.23 -21.21 21.89
N ARG A 28 5.41 -21.73 22.80
CA ARG A 28 4.07 -22.24 22.52
C ARG A 28 3.04 -21.47 23.33
N TRP A 29 1.97 -21.02 22.68
CA TRP A 29 0.91 -20.28 23.36
C TRP A 29 -0.47 -20.73 22.88
N THR A 30 -1.49 -20.46 23.70
CA THR A 30 -2.89 -20.70 23.38
C THR A 30 -3.75 -19.51 23.79
N PRO A 31 -4.79 -19.16 23.00
CA PRO A 31 -5.66 -18.04 23.32
C PRO A 31 -6.56 -18.36 24.52
N ASN A 32 -6.76 -17.36 25.39
CA ASN A 32 -7.68 -17.43 26.52
C ASN A 32 -8.96 -16.62 26.24
N TYR A 33 -9.94 -17.26 25.61
CA TYR A 33 -11.23 -16.63 25.28
C TYR A 33 -12.06 -16.16 26.49
N ARG A 34 -11.69 -16.53 27.73
CA ARG A 34 -12.34 -15.94 28.92
C ARG A 34 -11.97 -14.47 29.09
N LEU A 35 -10.87 -13.99 28.52
CA LEU A 35 -10.47 -12.59 28.59
C LEU A 35 -11.42 -11.65 27.84
N LEU A 36 -12.14 -12.18 26.84
CA LEU A 36 -13.16 -11.41 26.12
C LEU A 36 -14.33 -10.97 27.02
N SER A 37 -14.67 -11.70 28.09
CA SER A 37 -15.72 -11.26 29.03
C SER A 37 -15.31 -10.07 29.89
N VAL A 38 -14.01 -9.76 29.96
CA VAL A 38 -13.44 -8.57 30.62
C VAL A 38 -12.79 -7.62 29.60
N ARG A 39 -13.28 -7.66 28.35
CA ARG A 39 -12.90 -6.77 27.24
C ARG A 39 -11.38 -6.71 26.97
N ARG A 40 -10.67 -7.82 27.19
CA ARG A 40 -9.23 -7.98 26.87
C ARG A 40 -9.03 -8.92 25.69
N SER A 41 -7.93 -8.71 24.96
CA SER A 41 -7.49 -9.62 23.91
C SER A 41 -7.34 -11.04 24.47
N PRO A 42 -7.79 -12.08 23.74
CA PRO A 42 -7.60 -13.46 24.16
C PRO A 42 -6.15 -13.92 24.00
N ASP A 43 -5.37 -13.25 23.15
CA ASP A 43 -3.97 -13.60 22.92
C ASP A 43 -3.06 -13.11 24.07
N PRO A 44 -2.13 -13.95 24.53
CA PRO A 44 -1.13 -13.51 25.51
C PRO A 44 -0.13 -12.53 24.89
N SER A 45 0.52 -11.74 25.74
CA SER A 45 1.60 -10.82 25.33
C SER A 45 2.72 -11.56 24.57
N PRO A 46 3.38 -10.94 23.58
CA PRO A 46 4.52 -11.55 22.90
C PRO A 46 5.58 -12.05 23.89
N TYR A 47 6.20 -13.20 23.60
CA TYR A 47 7.13 -13.94 24.48
C TYR A 47 6.53 -14.55 25.77
N ALA A 48 5.25 -14.30 26.10
CA ALA A 48 4.58 -15.01 27.18
C ALA A 48 4.09 -16.37 26.68
N SER A 49 4.96 -17.39 26.76
CA SER A 49 4.57 -18.79 26.55
C SER A 49 3.50 -19.20 27.55
N THR A 50 2.43 -19.85 27.08
CA THR A 50 1.41 -20.43 27.98
C THR A 50 1.66 -21.91 28.25
N ASP A 51 2.58 -22.52 27.51
CA ASP A 51 2.96 -23.93 27.59
C ASP A 51 4.45 -24.02 27.99
N THR A 52 4.76 -23.49 29.18
CA THR A 52 6.14 -23.38 29.71
C THR A 52 6.73 -24.72 30.11
N GLU A 53 5.90 -25.74 30.31
CA GLU A 53 6.31 -27.09 30.70
C GLU A 53 6.55 -28.00 29.49
N PHE A 54 6.30 -27.54 28.26
CA PHE A 54 6.47 -28.35 27.05
C PHE A 54 7.87 -28.94 26.93
N ALA A 55 8.89 -28.12 27.18
CA ALA A 55 10.29 -28.51 27.11
C ALA A 55 10.78 -29.31 28.35
N THR A 56 10.00 -29.39 29.43
CA THR A 56 10.47 -29.98 30.70
C THR A 56 9.68 -31.19 31.16
N ASP A 57 8.38 -31.31 30.87
CA ASP A 57 7.56 -32.47 31.26
C ASP A 57 7.70 -33.62 30.25
N PRO A 58 8.22 -34.80 30.63
CA PRO A 58 8.33 -35.98 29.77
C PRO A 58 6.99 -36.53 29.26
N LYS A 59 5.85 -36.09 29.79
CA LYS A 59 4.53 -36.44 29.23
C LYS A 59 4.31 -35.87 27.83
N ASN A 60 5.08 -34.85 27.46
CA ASN A 60 5.04 -34.25 26.13
C ASN A 60 5.84 -35.04 25.10
N ASP A 61 6.49 -36.14 25.48
CA ASP A 61 7.25 -37.01 24.58
C ASP A 61 6.34 -37.68 23.55
N GLY A 62 6.93 -38.05 22.43
CA GLY A 62 6.26 -38.77 21.35
C GLY A 62 6.33 -38.04 20.02
N VAL A 63 5.31 -38.25 19.19
CA VAL A 63 5.25 -37.69 17.83
C VAL A 63 4.06 -36.76 17.71
N TYR A 64 4.31 -35.49 17.36
CA TYR A 64 3.28 -34.52 17.03
C TYR A 64 3.11 -34.48 15.52
N LEU A 65 1.96 -34.92 15.05
CA LEU A 65 1.52 -34.81 13.67
C LEU A 65 0.80 -33.48 13.47
N HIS A 66 1.07 -32.82 12.35
CA HIS A 66 0.34 -31.63 11.92
C HIS A 66 0.19 -31.70 10.40
N TRP A 67 -1.03 -31.53 9.91
CA TRP A 67 -1.31 -31.58 8.48
C TRP A 67 -1.87 -30.27 7.97
N GLU A 68 -1.36 -29.84 6.82
CA GLU A 68 -1.74 -28.58 6.17
C GLU A 68 -2.99 -28.79 5.31
N LEU A 69 -4.02 -27.97 5.53
CA LEU A 69 -5.21 -27.96 4.67
C LEU A 69 -4.84 -27.43 3.28
N PRO A 70 -5.41 -27.97 2.18
CA PRO A 70 -5.17 -27.44 0.84
C PRO A 70 -5.51 -25.93 0.75
N ALA A 71 -4.76 -25.18 -0.07
CA ALA A 71 -4.99 -23.74 -0.30
C ALA A 71 -6.46 -23.38 -0.55
N ALA A 72 -7.16 -24.18 -1.35
CA ALA A 72 -8.58 -24.01 -1.66
C ALA A 72 -9.48 -23.87 -0.42
N LEU A 73 -9.12 -24.52 0.70
CA LEU A 73 -9.89 -24.47 1.95
C LEU A 73 -9.45 -23.35 2.90
N ARG A 74 -8.37 -22.65 2.55
CA ARG A 74 -7.77 -21.54 3.32
C ARG A 74 -8.05 -20.18 2.67
N GLN A 75 -8.60 -20.17 1.47
CA GLN A 75 -8.99 -18.96 0.75
C GLN A 75 -10.39 -18.52 1.18
N ALA A 76 -10.53 -17.23 1.47
CA ALA A 76 -11.81 -16.62 1.77
C ALA A 76 -12.41 -15.96 0.54
N THR A 77 -13.73 -16.01 0.42
CA THR A 77 -14.49 -15.26 -0.58
C THR A 77 -15.25 -14.13 0.12
N THR A 78 -15.52 -13.03 -0.60
CA THR A 78 -16.23 -11.86 -0.07
C THR A 78 -17.55 -11.57 -0.80
N PRO A 79 -18.47 -12.54 -0.93
CA PRO A 79 -19.77 -12.28 -1.53
C PRO A 79 -20.54 -11.25 -0.69
N GLY A 80 -20.81 -10.07 -1.27
CA GLY A 80 -21.53 -8.99 -0.56
C GLY A 80 -20.74 -8.32 0.58
N GLY A 81 -19.42 -8.47 0.62
CA GLY A 81 -18.54 -7.83 1.62
C GLY A 81 -18.29 -8.64 2.90
N GLU A 82 -18.97 -9.77 3.10
CA GLU A 82 -18.70 -10.67 4.24
C GLU A 82 -17.63 -11.71 3.88
N VAL A 83 -16.55 -11.77 4.66
CA VAL A 83 -15.46 -12.73 4.47
C VAL A 83 -15.93 -14.11 4.91
N THR A 84 -16.12 -15.02 3.97
CA THR A 84 -16.55 -16.40 4.22
C THR A 84 -15.50 -17.39 3.74
N LEU A 85 -15.15 -18.36 4.59
CA LEU A 85 -14.27 -19.47 4.22
C LEU A 85 -15.09 -20.75 4.00
N PRO A 86 -14.64 -21.64 3.09
CA PRO A 86 -15.27 -22.92 2.92
C PRO A 86 -15.15 -23.78 4.19
N PRO A 87 -16.10 -24.71 4.40
CA PRO A 87 -16.03 -25.62 5.52
C PRO A 87 -14.80 -26.55 5.44
N ALA A 88 -14.16 -26.83 6.57
CA ALA A 88 -12.99 -27.70 6.66
C ALA A 88 -13.35 -29.14 7.03
N PRO A 89 -12.54 -30.15 6.64
CA PRO A 89 -12.82 -31.55 6.94
C PRO A 89 -12.76 -31.79 8.44
N ASN A 90 -13.80 -32.42 8.99
CA ASN A 90 -14.02 -32.55 10.43
C ASN A 90 -13.84 -33.97 10.98
N ARG A 91 -13.49 -34.93 10.13
CA ARG A 91 -13.15 -36.30 10.54
C ARG A 91 -11.81 -36.68 9.96
N TRP A 92 -10.92 -37.21 10.79
CA TRP A 92 -9.61 -37.69 10.36
C TRP A 92 -9.28 -39.03 10.98
N LEU A 93 -9.01 -40.04 10.17
CA LEU A 93 -8.40 -41.30 10.60
C LEU A 93 -6.87 -41.14 10.58
N VAL A 94 -6.25 -41.33 11.74
CA VAL A 94 -4.79 -41.34 11.91
C VAL A 94 -4.36 -42.78 12.17
N VAL A 95 -3.44 -43.30 11.36
CA VAL A 95 -2.90 -44.65 11.52
C VAL A 95 -1.39 -44.58 11.69
N ARG A 96 -0.90 -45.20 12.77
CA ARG A 96 0.52 -45.45 12.98
C ARG A 96 0.87 -46.84 12.49
N HIS A 97 1.97 -46.92 11.76
CA HIS A 97 2.72 -48.12 11.44
C HIS A 97 4.03 -48.07 12.21
N ALA A 98 4.36 -49.12 12.94
CA ALA A 98 5.61 -49.22 13.69
C ALA A 98 6.35 -50.50 13.30
N TYR A 99 7.66 -50.39 13.12
CA TYR A 99 8.51 -51.48 12.67
C TYR A 99 9.68 -51.70 13.64
N THR A 100 10.08 -52.95 13.78
CA THR A 100 11.34 -53.33 14.44
C THR A 100 12.42 -53.62 13.39
N ALA A 101 13.68 -53.61 13.80
CA ALA A 101 14.80 -54.03 12.95
C ALA A 101 14.72 -55.51 12.53
N SER A 102 14.06 -56.37 13.32
CA SER A 102 13.84 -57.80 13.01
C SER A 102 12.67 -58.05 12.06
N GLY A 103 11.91 -57.00 11.76
CA GLY A 103 10.82 -57.03 10.81
C GLY A 103 9.42 -57.25 11.39
N GLU A 104 9.29 -57.17 12.72
CA GLU A 104 7.99 -57.17 13.38
C GLU A 104 7.25 -55.85 13.11
N TYR A 105 5.92 -55.93 13.17
CA TYR A 105 5.05 -54.85 12.76
C TYR A 105 3.88 -54.68 13.73
N ALA A 106 3.60 -53.44 14.09
CA ALA A 106 2.47 -53.07 14.93
C ALA A 106 1.71 -51.88 14.32
N THR A 107 0.38 -51.88 14.50
CA THR A 107 -0.49 -50.78 14.08
C THR A 107 -1.32 -50.25 15.23
N ALA A 108 -1.65 -48.97 15.15
CA ALA A 108 -2.66 -48.34 15.98
C ALA A 108 -3.40 -47.29 15.16
N ALA A 109 -4.69 -47.11 15.43
CA ALA A 109 -5.53 -46.21 14.66
C ALA A 109 -6.45 -45.41 15.57
N TRP A 110 -6.64 -44.13 15.23
CA TRP A 110 -7.48 -43.18 15.96
C TRP A 110 -8.32 -42.38 15.00
N VAL A 111 -9.55 -42.07 15.39
CA VAL A 111 -10.40 -41.10 14.70
C VAL A 111 -10.41 -39.80 15.48
N VAL A 112 -10.04 -38.72 14.82
CA VAL A 112 -10.12 -37.34 15.30
C VAL A 112 -11.45 -36.76 14.85
N GLU A 113 -12.19 -36.20 15.81
CA GLU A 113 -13.43 -35.45 15.59
C GLU A 113 -13.13 -33.97 15.81
N SER A 114 -12.81 -33.27 14.72
CA SER A 114 -12.28 -31.91 14.76
C SER A 114 -13.30 -30.85 15.16
N ASP A 115 -14.59 -31.15 15.05
CA ASP A 115 -15.72 -30.26 15.39
C ASP A 115 -16.34 -30.58 16.77
N PHE A 116 -15.77 -31.52 17.53
CA PHE A 116 -16.29 -31.90 18.82
C PHE A 116 -16.11 -30.77 19.85
N LEU A 117 -17.22 -30.21 20.35
CA LEU A 117 -17.21 -29.13 21.34
C LEU A 117 -17.54 -29.64 22.75
N ASP A 118 -16.58 -29.62 23.66
CA ASP A 118 -16.79 -29.89 25.08
C ASP A 118 -15.77 -29.15 25.95
N ASN A 119 -16.19 -28.62 27.10
CA ASN A 119 -15.30 -27.83 27.95
C ASN A 119 -14.23 -28.67 28.67
N SER A 120 -14.50 -29.97 28.89
CA SER A 120 -13.65 -30.90 29.65
C SER A 120 -12.90 -31.86 28.75
N LYS A 121 -13.59 -32.42 27.74
CA LYS A 121 -13.08 -33.46 26.84
C LYS A 121 -12.49 -32.91 25.54
N GLY A 122 -12.78 -31.65 25.20
CA GLY A 122 -12.15 -30.97 24.07
C GLY A 122 -10.69 -30.64 24.36
N THR A 123 -9.86 -30.47 23.34
CA THR A 123 -8.40 -30.29 23.50
C THR A 123 -7.88 -28.89 23.20
N ALA A 124 -8.35 -28.22 22.16
CA ALA A 124 -7.91 -26.85 21.84
C ALA A 124 -8.91 -25.79 22.34
N PRO A 125 -8.49 -24.63 22.89
CA PRO A 125 -9.42 -23.55 23.24
C PRO A 125 -10.24 -23.07 22.03
N TYR A 126 -11.53 -22.80 22.23
CA TYR A 126 -12.42 -22.37 21.14
C TYR A 126 -13.55 -21.45 21.63
N LEU A 127 -14.19 -20.74 20.70
CA LEU A 127 -15.39 -19.94 20.95
C LEU A 127 -16.61 -20.61 20.30
N ARG A 128 -17.66 -20.91 21.08
CA ARG A 128 -18.87 -21.54 20.51
C ARG A 128 -19.56 -20.61 19.48
N PRO A 129 -19.81 -21.08 18.24
CA PRO A 129 -20.51 -20.28 17.23
C PRO A 129 -21.97 -19.98 17.60
N GLY A 130 -22.53 -18.90 17.03
CA GLY A 130 -23.98 -18.69 16.93
C GLY A 130 -24.75 -18.27 18.20
N ARG A 131 -24.06 -17.79 19.26
CA ARG A 131 -24.71 -17.42 20.54
C ARG A 131 -24.86 -15.91 20.78
N GLY A 132 -24.31 -15.05 19.92
CA GLY A 132 -24.32 -13.59 20.10
C GLY A 132 -23.62 -13.10 21.39
N ARG A 133 -22.89 -13.97 22.09
CA ARG A 133 -22.20 -13.70 23.35
C ARG A 133 -20.95 -14.57 23.48
N VAL A 134 -20.00 -14.12 24.29
CA VAL A 134 -18.76 -14.85 24.60
C VAL A 134 -19.09 -16.16 25.33
N ALA A 135 -18.85 -17.30 24.67
CA ALA A 135 -19.06 -18.64 25.22
C ALA A 135 -17.82 -19.51 24.99
N PRO A 136 -16.77 -19.38 25.84
CA PRO A 136 -15.54 -20.15 25.72
C PRO A 136 -15.80 -21.64 25.94
N THR A 137 -15.13 -22.48 25.16
CA THR A 137 -15.19 -23.95 25.28
C THR A 137 -13.86 -24.53 24.79
N ARG A 138 -13.80 -25.85 24.56
CA ARG A 138 -12.69 -26.48 23.84
C ARG A 138 -13.24 -27.29 22.67
N ILE A 139 -12.44 -27.42 21.63
CA ILE A 139 -12.74 -28.13 20.39
C ILE A 139 -11.76 -29.29 20.19
N GLY A 140 -12.20 -30.30 19.44
CA GLY A 140 -11.38 -31.41 19.01
C GLY A 140 -11.26 -32.51 20.06
N ARG A 141 -11.32 -33.76 19.61
CA ARG A 141 -10.98 -34.94 20.40
C ARG A 141 -10.50 -36.05 19.49
N HIS A 142 -9.87 -37.08 20.05
CA HIS A 142 -9.63 -38.33 19.34
C HIS A 142 -10.17 -39.53 20.12
N THR A 143 -10.50 -40.60 19.43
CA THR A 143 -10.89 -41.90 19.99
C THR A 143 -10.17 -43.02 19.24
N GLU A 144 -9.86 -44.12 19.90
CA GLU A 144 -9.36 -45.33 19.23
C GLU A 144 -10.35 -45.79 18.15
N ALA A 145 -9.87 -46.07 16.93
CA ALA A 145 -10.73 -46.31 15.76
C ALA A 145 -11.71 -47.48 15.98
N ALA A 146 -11.25 -48.58 16.58
CA ALA A 146 -12.07 -49.74 16.90
C ALA A 146 -13.26 -49.44 17.84
N ARG A 147 -13.17 -48.38 18.64
CA ARG A 147 -14.19 -47.96 19.63
C ARG A 147 -14.98 -46.74 19.18
N TRP A 148 -14.65 -46.16 18.04
CA TRP A 148 -15.24 -44.92 17.58
C TRP A 148 -16.65 -45.15 17.03
N THR A 149 -17.55 -44.23 17.35
CA THR A 149 -18.90 -44.14 16.80
C THR A 149 -19.18 -42.70 16.40
N GLU A 150 -19.72 -42.52 15.19
CA GLU A 150 -20.03 -41.19 14.65
C GLU A 150 -21.06 -40.45 15.53
N SER A 151 -20.67 -39.28 16.04
CA SER A 151 -21.44 -38.53 17.04
C SER A 151 -22.19 -37.31 16.48
N ALA A 152 -21.87 -36.84 15.27
CA ALA A 152 -22.35 -35.55 14.77
C ALA A 152 -22.76 -35.48 13.27
N ALA A 153 -22.91 -36.60 12.55
CA ALA A 153 -23.18 -36.64 11.09
C ALA A 153 -24.49 -35.97 10.58
N ARG A 154 -25.20 -35.16 11.39
CA ARG A 154 -26.44 -34.46 11.00
C ARG A 154 -26.40 -32.94 11.18
N GLN A 155 -25.29 -32.37 11.62
CA GLN A 155 -25.15 -30.92 11.81
C GLN A 155 -24.17 -30.36 10.77
N PRO A 156 -24.51 -29.26 10.07
CA PRO A 156 -23.57 -28.56 9.20
C PRO A 156 -22.32 -28.16 9.98
N THR A 157 -21.15 -28.32 9.38
CA THR A 157 -19.89 -27.98 10.04
C THR A 157 -19.74 -26.46 10.15
N PHE A 158 -19.35 -26.01 11.34
CA PHE A 158 -18.99 -24.62 11.61
C PHE A 158 -17.46 -24.39 11.51
N LEU A 159 -16.70 -25.47 11.34
CA LEU A 159 -15.25 -25.45 11.38
C LEU A 159 -14.68 -24.97 10.05
N THR A 160 -13.84 -23.94 10.10
CA THR A 160 -13.09 -23.42 8.96
C THR A 160 -11.59 -23.35 9.30
N ALA A 161 -10.73 -23.01 8.33
CA ALA A 161 -9.28 -22.90 8.54
C ALA A 161 -8.88 -21.84 9.60
N ILE A 162 -9.72 -20.83 9.84
CA ILE A 162 -9.46 -19.76 10.81
C ILE A 162 -10.12 -19.99 12.17
N GLY A 163 -10.84 -21.09 12.34
CA GLY A 163 -11.54 -21.44 13.59
C GLY A 163 -12.40 -20.29 14.13
N PRO A 164 -12.15 -19.77 15.35
CA PRO A 164 -12.94 -18.70 15.96
C PRO A 164 -12.49 -17.29 15.54
N GLY A 165 -11.78 -17.12 14.42
CA GLY A 165 -11.28 -15.83 13.92
C GLY A 165 -9.76 -15.62 14.02
N SER A 166 -8.98 -16.69 14.18
CA SER A 166 -7.51 -16.62 14.25
C SER A 166 -6.88 -17.16 12.97
N LEU A 167 -6.07 -16.33 12.29
CA LEU A 167 -5.40 -16.70 11.04
C LEU A 167 -4.41 -17.86 11.20
N SER A 168 -3.86 -18.07 12.41
CA SER A 168 -2.93 -19.16 12.69
C SER A 168 -3.61 -20.42 13.24
N PHE A 169 -4.95 -20.47 13.32
CA PHE A 169 -5.67 -21.60 13.94
C PHE A 169 -5.28 -22.96 13.32
N ALA A 170 -5.39 -23.11 12.01
CA ALA A 170 -4.99 -24.36 11.34
C ALA A 170 -3.47 -24.49 11.11
N ALA A 171 -2.72 -23.38 11.15
CA ALA A 171 -1.29 -23.35 10.80
C ALA A 171 -0.35 -23.54 12.00
N PHE A 172 -0.81 -23.24 13.22
CA PHE A 172 -0.01 -23.35 14.44
C PHE A 172 -0.53 -24.52 15.29
N GLN A 173 0.28 -25.57 15.41
CA GLN A 173 -0.07 -26.83 16.05
C GLN A 173 -0.68 -26.68 17.45
N PRO A 174 -0.18 -25.78 18.34
CA PRO A 174 -0.80 -25.54 19.65
C PRO A 174 -2.27 -25.11 19.60
N HIS A 175 -2.71 -24.48 18.50
CA HIS A 175 -4.08 -23.99 18.35
C HIS A 175 -5.07 -25.07 17.86
N CYS A 176 -4.59 -26.18 17.28
CA CYS A 176 -5.43 -27.16 16.58
C CYS A 176 -5.16 -28.62 16.98
N GLN A 177 -4.69 -28.87 18.20
CA GLN A 177 -4.53 -30.23 18.73
C GLN A 177 -5.86 -31.00 18.72
N ASN A 178 -5.85 -32.20 18.11
CA ASN A 178 -7.02 -33.03 17.76
C ASN A 178 -8.09 -32.29 16.93
N VAL A 179 -7.65 -31.37 16.07
CA VAL A 179 -8.47 -30.73 15.02
C VAL A 179 -7.79 -30.95 13.68
N PHE A 180 -6.59 -30.39 13.49
CA PHE A 180 -5.72 -30.58 12.31
C PHE A 180 -4.32 -31.11 12.72
N SER A 181 -4.23 -31.64 13.94
CA SER A 181 -3.02 -32.17 14.53
C SER A 181 -3.37 -33.34 15.45
N PHE A 182 -2.41 -34.24 15.68
CA PHE A 182 -2.52 -35.36 16.60
C PHE A 182 -1.20 -35.55 17.37
N HIS A 183 -1.28 -35.84 18.67
CA HIS A 183 -0.10 -36.21 19.48
C HIS A 183 -0.18 -37.70 19.81
N ASP A 184 0.83 -38.43 19.36
CA ASP A 184 1.03 -39.83 19.72
C ASP A 184 2.09 -39.92 20.83
N PRO A 185 1.71 -40.20 22.09
CA PRO A 185 2.65 -40.26 23.20
C PRO A 185 3.58 -41.49 23.15
N LEU A 186 3.35 -42.45 22.24
CA LEU A 186 4.10 -43.71 22.13
C LEU A 186 4.11 -44.59 23.39
N ALA A 187 3.37 -44.23 24.45
CA ALA A 187 3.42 -44.88 25.76
C ALA A 187 3.06 -46.39 25.75
N LEU A 188 2.28 -46.83 24.76
CA LEU A 188 1.86 -48.23 24.60
C LEU A 188 2.71 -48.99 23.57
N LEU A 189 3.75 -48.38 22.99
CA LEU A 189 4.59 -48.99 21.97
C LEU A 189 5.88 -49.56 22.59
N PRO A 190 6.14 -50.87 22.50
CA PRO A 190 7.35 -51.48 23.04
C PRO A 190 8.65 -50.91 22.46
N ASP A 191 9.73 -50.95 23.24
CA ASP A 191 11.07 -50.44 22.87
C ASP A 191 11.74 -50.97 21.59
N PRO A 192 11.52 -52.22 21.12
CA PRO A 192 12.12 -52.68 19.86
C PRO A 192 11.57 -51.98 18.61
N TYR A 193 10.43 -51.27 18.70
CA TYR A 193 9.87 -50.50 17.60
C TYR A 193 10.49 -49.10 17.55
N ASP A 194 11.39 -48.88 16.59
CA ASP A 194 12.20 -47.67 16.47
C ASP A 194 11.89 -46.81 15.23
N ARG A 195 11.28 -47.41 14.20
CA ARG A 195 10.84 -46.74 12.97
C ARG A 195 9.32 -46.66 12.90
N LEU A 196 8.82 -45.47 12.61
CA LEU A 196 7.40 -45.17 12.53
C LEU A 196 7.04 -44.61 11.16
N ALA A 197 5.84 -44.88 10.71
CA ALA A 197 5.18 -44.20 9.61
C ALA A 197 3.75 -43.84 10.02
N TYR A 198 3.26 -42.72 9.53
CA TYR A 198 1.92 -42.23 9.83
C TYR A 198 1.16 -41.93 8.54
N GLN A 199 -0.11 -42.31 8.53
CA GLN A 199 -1.06 -42.01 7.48
C GLN A 199 -2.25 -41.28 8.09
N VAL A 200 -2.68 -40.20 7.45
CA VAL A 200 -3.85 -39.42 7.81
C VAL A 200 -4.85 -39.45 6.66
N ILE A 201 -6.12 -39.74 6.94
CA ILE A 201 -7.22 -39.79 5.96
C ILE A 201 -8.37 -38.94 6.49
N GLY A 202 -8.67 -37.82 5.82
CA GLY A 202 -9.69 -36.85 6.20
C GLY A 202 -10.92 -36.88 5.31
N TRP A 203 -12.09 -36.56 5.87
CA TRP A 203 -13.33 -36.39 5.13
C TRP A 203 -14.31 -35.45 5.83
N HIS A 204 -15.31 -34.98 5.07
CA HIS A 204 -16.46 -34.24 5.60
C HIS A 204 -17.51 -35.21 6.13
N ALA A 205 -17.91 -35.09 7.39
CA ALA A 205 -18.93 -35.94 7.99
C ALA A 205 -20.29 -35.79 7.29
N VAL A 206 -20.62 -34.57 6.84
CA VAL A 206 -21.85 -34.23 6.12
C VAL A 206 -21.52 -33.98 4.65
N HIS A 207 -22.29 -34.58 3.74
CA HIS A 207 -22.02 -34.46 2.30
C HIS A 207 -22.20 -33.03 1.77
N SER A 208 -23.14 -32.23 2.31
CA SER A 208 -23.36 -30.84 1.86
C SER A 208 -22.19 -29.90 2.15
N ASP A 209 -21.30 -30.27 3.07
CA ASP A 209 -20.12 -29.47 3.43
C ASP A 209 -18.92 -29.79 2.53
N ASP A 210 -19.00 -30.87 1.74
CA ASP A 210 -17.98 -31.26 0.77
C ASP A 210 -18.03 -30.31 -0.44
N PRO A 211 -16.90 -29.73 -0.88
CA PRO A 211 -16.89 -28.81 -2.02
C PRO A 211 -17.40 -29.45 -3.32
N LEU A 212 -17.32 -30.77 -3.49
CA LEU A 212 -17.83 -31.46 -4.68
C LEU A 212 -19.34 -31.72 -4.68
N ALA A 213 -20.03 -31.39 -3.57
CA ALA A 213 -21.49 -31.40 -3.51
C ALA A 213 -22.10 -30.39 -4.47
N ASP A 214 -21.43 -29.26 -4.70
CA ASP A 214 -21.81 -28.27 -5.70
C ASP A 214 -21.47 -28.77 -7.11
N PRO A 215 -22.47 -28.92 -8.01
CA PRO A 215 -22.22 -29.29 -9.41
C PRO A 215 -21.29 -28.31 -10.15
N GLN A 216 -21.35 -27.01 -9.86
CA GLN A 216 -20.53 -26.01 -10.53
C GLN A 216 -19.04 -26.19 -10.20
N VAL A 217 -18.73 -26.42 -8.93
CA VAL A 217 -17.36 -26.72 -8.48
C VAL A 217 -16.85 -28.02 -9.11
N ARG A 218 -17.72 -29.03 -9.27
CA ARG A 218 -17.35 -30.32 -9.87
C ARG A 218 -17.01 -30.21 -11.36
N GLU A 219 -17.75 -29.38 -12.10
CA GLU A 219 -17.52 -29.13 -13.53
C GLU A 219 -16.30 -28.22 -13.76
N ALA A 220 -15.96 -27.35 -12.80
CA ALA A 220 -14.92 -26.33 -12.91
C ALA A 220 -13.77 -26.52 -11.89
N LEU A 221 -13.43 -27.78 -11.57
CA LEU A 221 -12.59 -28.16 -10.43
C LEU A 221 -11.24 -27.42 -10.34
N GLU A 222 -10.51 -27.33 -11.44
CA GLU A 222 -9.20 -26.66 -11.49
C GLU A 222 -9.34 -25.14 -11.29
N SER A 223 -10.32 -24.51 -11.94
CA SER A 223 -10.54 -23.06 -11.77
C SER A 223 -11.15 -22.69 -10.41
N SER A 224 -11.93 -23.59 -9.80
CA SER A 224 -12.61 -23.32 -8.53
C SER A 224 -11.77 -23.66 -7.31
N LEU A 225 -11.00 -24.76 -7.35
CA LEU A 225 -10.23 -25.28 -6.21
C LEU A 225 -8.74 -25.46 -6.50
N GLY A 226 -8.29 -25.26 -7.73
CA GLY A 226 -6.90 -25.53 -8.10
C GLY A 226 -6.56 -27.03 -8.17
N TRP A 227 -7.55 -27.92 -8.14
CA TRP A 227 -7.30 -29.38 -8.10
C TRP A 227 -7.29 -29.96 -9.52
N GLN A 228 -6.15 -30.52 -9.91
CA GLN A 228 -5.94 -31.11 -11.23
C GLN A 228 -6.29 -32.59 -11.23
N THR A 229 -7.05 -33.02 -12.24
CA THR A 229 -7.45 -34.43 -12.41
C THR A 229 -7.48 -34.79 -13.89
N ASP A 230 -7.25 -36.05 -14.22
CA ASP A 230 -7.26 -36.53 -15.60
C ASP A 230 -8.68 -36.65 -16.21
N SER A 231 -9.72 -36.56 -15.38
CA SER A 231 -11.12 -36.71 -15.79
C SER A 231 -12.07 -36.03 -14.81
N THR A 232 -13.21 -35.55 -15.31
CA THR A 232 -14.25 -34.92 -14.49
C THR A 232 -14.78 -35.86 -13.41
N ALA A 233 -14.93 -35.37 -12.18
CA ALA A 233 -15.46 -36.15 -11.08
C ALA A 233 -16.96 -36.49 -11.32
N PRO A 234 -17.37 -37.77 -11.21
CA PRO A 234 -18.77 -38.15 -11.39
C PRO A 234 -19.68 -37.63 -10.26
N PRO A 235 -21.00 -37.51 -10.49
CA PRO A 235 -21.96 -37.16 -9.44
C PRO A 235 -21.89 -38.15 -8.26
N GLY A 236 -21.88 -37.63 -7.04
CA GLY A 236 -21.75 -38.44 -5.82
C GLY A 236 -20.31 -38.78 -5.43
N THR A 237 -19.29 -38.28 -6.16
CA THR A 237 -17.90 -38.32 -5.69
C THR A 237 -17.74 -37.54 -4.39
N ARG A 238 -17.02 -38.14 -3.45
CA ARG A 238 -16.62 -37.53 -2.18
C ARG A 238 -15.15 -37.10 -2.23
N THR A 239 -14.83 -36.00 -1.56
CA THR A 239 -13.45 -35.59 -1.34
C THR A 239 -12.84 -36.34 -0.16
N VAL A 240 -11.65 -36.92 -0.36
CA VAL A 240 -10.88 -37.62 0.66
C VAL A 240 -9.49 -37.04 0.73
N TYR A 241 -9.16 -36.44 1.88
CA TYR A 241 -7.87 -35.80 2.11
C TYR A 241 -6.87 -36.84 2.61
N THR A 242 -5.68 -36.93 2.03
CA THR A 242 -4.71 -37.99 2.38
C THR A 242 -3.30 -37.45 2.54
N GLY A 243 -2.65 -37.74 3.66
CA GLY A 243 -1.29 -37.30 3.96
C GLY A 243 -0.48 -38.40 4.64
N ARG A 244 0.82 -38.48 4.32
CA ARG A 244 1.70 -39.54 4.80
C ARG A 244 3.08 -39.01 5.19
N VAL A 245 3.72 -39.72 6.12
CA VAL A 245 5.11 -39.55 6.49
C VAL A 245 5.68 -40.91 6.87
N HIS A 246 6.92 -41.22 6.48
CA HIS A 246 7.58 -42.49 6.77
C HIS A 246 9.02 -42.27 7.21
N SER A 247 9.70 -43.33 7.65
CA SER A 247 11.06 -43.26 8.17
C SER A 247 11.21 -42.41 9.45
N VAL A 248 10.12 -42.15 10.19
CA VAL A 248 10.18 -41.35 11.43
C VAL A 248 10.93 -42.14 12.50
N LEU A 249 11.96 -41.52 13.09
CA LEU A 249 12.79 -42.18 14.11
C LEU A 249 12.28 -41.84 15.51
N ARG A 250 11.83 -42.85 16.27
CA ARG A 250 11.39 -42.66 17.67
C ARG A 250 12.49 -42.05 18.55
N ARG A 251 13.73 -42.52 18.38
CA ARG A 251 14.93 -42.06 19.10
C ARG A 251 15.76 -41.14 18.22
N HIS A 252 15.15 -40.06 17.74
CA HIS A 252 15.84 -39.03 16.97
C HIS A 252 16.89 -38.31 17.83
N ASP A 253 18.10 -38.18 17.29
CA ASP A 253 19.21 -37.41 17.88
C ASP A 253 19.40 -36.12 17.06
N PRO A 254 19.11 -34.94 17.63
CA PRO A 254 19.21 -33.67 16.92
C PRO A 254 20.66 -33.14 16.81
N THR A 255 21.67 -33.81 17.37
CA THR A 255 23.07 -33.31 17.43
C THR A 255 23.65 -32.95 16.05
N GLY A 256 23.23 -33.65 14.98
CA GLY A 256 23.69 -33.41 13.61
C GLY A 256 22.83 -32.46 12.77
N GLU A 257 21.68 -31.99 13.26
CA GLU A 257 20.79 -31.10 12.51
C GLU A 257 21.39 -29.68 12.46
N GLN A 258 21.40 -29.04 11.30
CA GLN A 258 21.90 -27.67 11.16
C GLN A 258 20.73 -26.70 11.31
N TRP A 259 20.76 -25.83 12.33
CA TRP A 259 19.77 -24.75 12.43
C TRP A 259 20.05 -23.69 11.37
N PRO A 260 18.99 -23.09 10.80
CA PRO A 260 19.15 -22.00 9.85
C PRO A 260 19.80 -20.79 10.50
N ASP A 261 20.43 -19.99 9.65
CA ASP A 261 21.20 -18.83 10.04
C ASP A 261 20.76 -17.61 9.18
N PRO A 262 19.60 -17.00 9.49
CA PRO A 262 19.05 -15.95 8.65
C PRO A 262 19.79 -14.62 8.81
N THR A 263 20.03 -13.95 7.69
CA THR A 263 20.38 -12.52 7.64
C THR A 263 19.10 -11.70 7.75
N VAL A 264 19.10 -10.68 8.62
CA VAL A 264 17.95 -9.81 8.88
C VAL A 264 18.17 -8.47 8.20
N ALA A 265 17.22 -8.01 7.39
CA ALA A 265 17.20 -6.66 6.85
C ALA A 265 15.97 -5.88 7.31
N VAL A 266 16.14 -4.58 7.52
CA VAL A 266 15.08 -3.65 7.94
C VAL A 266 15.03 -2.43 7.04
N ALA A 267 13.84 -2.10 6.55
CA ALA A 267 13.59 -0.92 5.73
C ALA A 267 12.16 -0.39 5.94
N ASP A 268 11.81 0.66 5.19
CA ASP A 268 10.46 1.22 5.13
C ASP A 268 9.46 0.30 4.41
N SER A 269 9.93 -0.50 3.45
CA SER A 269 9.15 -1.50 2.71
C SER A 269 9.92 -2.82 2.56
N ALA A 270 9.22 -3.92 2.28
CA ALA A 270 9.86 -5.23 2.06
C ALA A 270 10.77 -5.21 0.81
N ASP A 271 10.35 -4.49 -0.23
CA ASP A 271 11.12 -4.27 -1.46
C ASP A 271 12.43 -3.53 -1.17
N SER A 272 12.38 -2.43 -0.41
CA SER A 272 13.59 -1.70 0.03
C SER A 272 14.51 -2.56 0.90
N ALA A 273 13.96 -3.43 1.75
CA ALA A 273 14.75 -4.32 2.61
C ALA A 273 15.46 -5.40 1.79
N LEU A 274 14.83 -5.91 0.72
CA LEU A 274 15.46 -6.84 -0.21
C LEU A 274 16.59 -6.16 -1.01
N THR A 275 16.39 -4.92 -1.44
CA THR A 275 17.46 -4.11 -2.06
C THR A 275 18.61 -3.88 -1.09
N ALA A 276 18.33 -3.65 0.21
CA ALA A 276 19.37 -3.51 1.22
C ALA A 276 20.21 -4.80 1.38
N LEU A 277 19.59 -5.99 1.34
CA LEU A 277 20.32 -7.26 1.30
C LEU A 277 21.18 -7.41 0.04
N ALA A 278 20.67 -7.00 -1.12
CA ALA A 278 21.43 -7.00 -2.36
C ALA A 278 22.62 -6.04 -2.31
N ALA A 279 22.45 -4.86 -1.70
CA ALA A 279 23.51 -3.87 -1.53
C ALA A 279 24.60 -4.36 -0.57
N ASP A 280 24.22 -5.01 0.53
CA ASP A 280 25.16 -5.63 1.48
C ASP A 280 26.00 -6.72 0.81
N ARG A 281 25.36 -7.57 -0.01
CA ARG A 281 26.09 -8.55 -0.85
C ARG A 281 27.00 -7.88 -1.87
N ALA A 282 26.52 -6.86 -2.57
CA ALA A 282 27.30 -6.12 -3.57
C ALA A 282 28.52 -5.39 -2.97
N ALA A 283 28.46 -4.98 -1.71
CA ALA A 283 29.61 -4.40 -1.00
C ALA A 283 30.77 -5.39 -0.83
N THR A 284 30.49 -6.70 -0.85
CA THR A 284 31.49 -7.77 -0.72
C THR A 284 31.86 -8.44 -2.05
N ASP A 285 31.03 -8.30 -3.09
CA ASP A 285 31.26 -8.85 -4.42
C ASP A 285 31.14 -7.76 -5.51
N PRO A 286 32.25 -7.29 -6.08
CA PRO A 286 32.25 -6.28 -7.15
C PRO A 286 31.44 -6.68 -8.39
N ALA A 287 31.23 -7.98 -8.65
CA ALA A 287 30.41 -8.44 -9.78
C ALA A 287 28.93 -8.05 -9.64
N LEU A 288 28.48 -7.73 -8.43
CA LEU A 288 27.09 -7.38 -8.11
C LEU A 288 26.87 -5.87 -7.96
N THR A 289 27.83 -5.02 -8.32
CA THR A 289 27.75 -3.55 -8.12
C THR A 289 26.46 -2.92 -8.68
N LEU A 290 25.96 -3.40 -9.83
CA LEU A 290 24.73 -2.89 -10.46
C LEU A 290 23.45 -3.59 -9.96
N ALA A 291 23.57 -4.69 -9.24
CA ALA A 291 22.44 -5.52 -8.85
C ALA A 291 21.39 -4.77 -8.00
N PRO A 292 21.77 -3.95 -6.99
CA PRO A 292 20.78 -3.22 -6.19
C PRO A 292 19.94 -2.25 -7.03
N ALA A 293 20.56 -1.50 -7.93
CA ALA A 293 19.87 -0.54 -8.79
C ALA A 293 18.92 -1.24 -9.78
N LEU A 294 19.37 -2.31 -10.43
CA LEU A 294 18.54 -3.11 -11.34
C LEU A 294 17.37 -3.78 -10.61
N LEU A 295 17.60 -4.25 -9.38
CA LEU A 295 16.58 -4.87 -8.55
C LEU A 295 15.51 -3.85 -8.14
N ASP A 296 15.89 -2.64 -7.75
CA ASP A 296 14.95 -1.54 -7.47
C ASP A 296 14.09 -1.20 -8.69
N GLN A 297 14.70 -1.11 -9.88
CA GLN A 297 13.99 -0.82 -11.14
C GLN A 297 13.01 -1.94 -11.52
N LEU A 298 13.42 -3.20 -11.32
CA LEU A 298 12.57 -4.36 -11.56
C LEU A 298 11.40 -4.43 -10.56
N GLN A 299 11.68 -4.24 -9.27
CA GLN A 299 10.67 -4.24 -8.20
C GLN A 299 9.65 -3.10 -8.37
N SER A 300 10.08 -1.94 -8.87
CA SER A 300 9.19 -0.80 -9.16
C SER A 300 8.48 -0.89 -10.51
N GLY A 301 8.82 -1.85 -11.38
CA GLY A 301 8.25 -1.98 -12.72
C GLY A 301 8.68 -0.86 -13.67
N THR A 302 9.85 -0.25 -13.43
CA THR A 302 10.33 0.91 -14.17
C THR A 302 11.53 0.59 -15.08
N LEU A 303 11.97 -0.67 -15.13
CA LEU A 303 13.15 -1.11 -15.88
C LEU A 303 13.11 -0.72 -17.38
N ASP A 304 11.96 -0.82 -18.04
CA ASP A 304 11.79 -0.40 -19.46
C ASP A 304 11.95 1.12 -19.68
N ARG A 305 11.85 1.89 -18.60
CA ARG A 305 11.91 3.35 -18.59
C ARG A 305 13.18 3.85 -17.92
N ALA A 306 14.18 2.99 -17.73
CA ALA A 306 15.44 3.32 -17.03
C ALA A 306 16.23 4.44 -17.71
N ASP A 307 16.13 4.56 -19.04
CA ASP A 307 16.81 5.57 -19.84
C ASP A 307 16.04 6.92 -19.92
N GLU A 308 14.85 7.01 -19.32
CA GLU A 308 14.13 8.29 -19.25
C GLU A 308 14.85 9.27 -18.31
N PRO A 309 14.96 10.56 -18.67
CA PRO A 309 15.73 11.54 -17.88
C PRO A 309 15.24 11.68 -16.44
N ASP A 310 13.93 11.59 -16.19
CA ASP A 310 13.33 11.69 -14.85
C ASP A 310 13.23 10.36 -14.09
N HIS A 311 13.77 9.27 -14.64
CA HIS A 311 13.57 7.94 -14.06
C HIS A 311 14.05 7.86 -12.60
N THR A 312 15.20 8.45 -12.28
CA THR A 312 15.76 8.46 -10.91
C THR A 312 14.81 9.10 -9.91
N HIS A 313 14.20 10.24 -10.25
CA HIS A 313 13.22 10.91 -9.41
C HIS A 313 11.93 10.09 -9.28
N ARG A 314 11.44 9.51 -10.39
CA ARG A 314 10.27 8.63 -10.36
C ARG A 314 10.50 7.40 -9.49
N LEU A 315 11.69 6.79 -9.56
CA LEU A 315 12.07 5.65 -8.74
C LEU A 315 12.11 6.03 -7.25
N ALA A 316 12.68 7.20 -6.92
CA ALA A 316 12.69 7.73 -5.56
C ALA A 316 11.27 7.97 -5.01
N ASP A 317 10.37 8.54 -5.82
CA ASP A 317 8.95 8.75 -5.48
C ASP A 317 8.23 7.41 -5.21
N ILE A 318 8.44 6.40 -6.07
CA ILE A 318 7.85 5.06 -5.90
C ILE A 318 8.36 4.41 -4.61
N ARG A 319 9.66 4.50 -4.34
CA ARG A 319 10.27 3.93 -3.12
C ARG A 319 9.77 4.63 -1.85
N LEU A 320 9.67 5.95 -1.87
CA LEU A 320 9.06 6.70 -0.77
C LEU A 320 7.60 6.28 -0.58
N GLY A 321 6.83 6.18 -1.67
CA GLY A 321 5.43 5.75 -1.66
C GLY A 321 5.21 4.33 -1.12
N ALA A 322 6.14 3.40 -1.36
CA ALA A 322 6.07 2.03 -0.86
C ALA A 322 6.08 1.91 0.68
N GLY A 323 6.56 2.96 1.38
CA GLY A 323 6.48 3.07 2.84
C GLY A 323 5.11 3.52 3.38
N PHE A 324 4.11 3.72 2.51
CA PHE A 324 2.78 4.19 2.87
C PHE A 324 1.69 3.26 2.33
N ALA A 325 0.60 3.17 3.08
CA ALA A 325 -0.67 2.64 2.58
C ALA A 325 -1.63 3.80 2.31
N GLU A 326 -2.55 3.59 1.38
CA GLU A 326 -3.68 4.50 1.17
C GLU A 326 -4.61 4.49 2.40
N GLY A 327 -5.01 5.69 2.81
CA GLY A 327 -5.96 5.97 3.88
C GLY A 327 -7.39 6.04 3.35
N THR A 328 -8.21 6.90 3.95
CA THR A 328 -9.59 7.08 3.49
C THR A 328 -9.63 7.63 2.06
N THR A 329 -10.39 6.99 1.19
CA THR A 329 -10.61 7.48 -0.18
C THR A 329 -11.75 8.49 -0.19
N SER A 330 -11.46 9.73 -0.57
CA SER A 330 -12.46 10.72 -0.95
C SER A 330 -12.87 10.56 -2.41
N TYR A 331 -13.93 11.25 -2.82
CA TYR A 331 -14.34 11.32 -4.22
C TYR A 331 -14.58 12.77 -4.65
N ALA A 332 -14.44 13.01 -5.95
CA ALA A 332 -14.87 14.21 -6.63
C ALA A 332 -15.68 13.82 -7.87
N TRP A 333 -16.49 14.74 -8.35
CA TRP A 333 -17.39 14.57 -9.47
C TRP A 333 -17.00 15.54 -10.58
N HIS A 334 -17.05 15.08 -11.83
CA HIS A 334 -16.75 15.88 -13.01
C HIS A 334 -17.84 15.71 -14.06
N ALA A 335 -18.40 16.82 -14.52
CA ALA A 335 -19.30 16.86 -15.65
C ALA A 335 -18.49 16.82 -16.96
N VAL A 336 -18.81 15.87 -17.82
CA VAL A 336 -18.09 15.63 -19.08
C VAL A 336 -19.05 15.86 -20.25
N PRO A 337 -18.67 16.68 -21.24
CA PRO A 337 -19.48 16.86 -22.44
C PRO A 337 -19.55 15.57 -23.27
N PRO A 338 -20.56 15.42 -24.14
CA PRO A 338 -20.71 14.25 -25.00
C PRO A 338 -19.46 14.03 -25.87
N SER A 339 -18.85 12.84 -25.80
CA SER A 339 -17.60 12.51 -26.51
C SER A 339 -17.68 12.50 -28.05
N THR A 340 -18.86 12.78 -28.62
CA THR A 340 -19.12 12.79 -30.08
C THR A 340 -19.32 14.20 -30.64
N ALA A 341 -19.21 15.25 -29.83
CA ALA A 341 -19.40 16.62 -30.29
C ALA A 341 -18.22 17.08 -31.17
N GLN A 342 -18.48 17.30 -32.46
CA GLN A 342 -17.53 17.95 -33.39
C GLN A 342 -17.47 19.47 -33.18
N GLU A 343 -18.44 20.05 -32.48
CA GLU A 343 -18.49 21.47 -32.12
C GLU A 343 -18.33 21.64 -30.61
N PRO A 344 -17.61 22.69 -30.15
CA PRO A 344 -17.46 23.00 -28.73
C PRO A 344 -18.82 23.27 -28.07
N ALA A 345 -18.97 22.90 -26.80
CA ALA A 345 -20.21 23.09 -26.05
C ALA A 345 -20.60 24.57 -25.96
N SER A 346 -21.91 24.85 -25.83
CA SER A 346 -22.36 26.23 -25.66
C SER A 346 -21.90 26.79 -24.31
N PRO A 347 -21.51 28.07 -24.21
CA PRO A 347 -21.08 28.67 -22.93
C PRO A 347 -22.13 28.56 -21.82
N HIS A 348 -23.41 28.51 -22.19
CA HIS A 348 -24.53 28.33 -21.26
C HIS A 348 -24.59 26.91 -20.70
N ASP A 349 -24.47 25.89 -21.55
CA ASP A 349 -24.49 24.49 -21.11
C ASP A 349 -23.27 24.16 -20.25
N GLU A 350 -22.10 24.69 -20.61
CA GLU A 350 -20.91 24.59 -19.77
C GLU A 350 -21.13 25.23 -18.41
N GLN A 351 -21.73 26.43 -18.36
CA GLN A 351 -21.99 27.11 -17.09
C GLN A 351 -22.93 26.31 -16.19
N GLN A 352 -24.03 25.79 -16.74
CA GLN A 352 -24.98 24.96 -15.99
C GLN A 352 -24.30 23.68 -15.46
N ALA A 353 -23.51 23.00 -16.30
CA ALA A 353 -22.77 21.82 -15.88
C ALA A 353 -21.77 22.12 -14.76
N ARG A 354 -21.04 23.25 -14.86
CA ARG A 354 -20.09 23.69 -13.82
C ARG A 354 -20.78 24.04 -12.50
N GLU A 355 -21.95 24.66 -12.53
CA GLU A 355 -22.73 24.94 -11.31
C GLU A 355 -23.22 23.66 -10.62
N ALA A 356 -23.69 22.68 -11.40
CA ALA A 356 -24.12 21.39 -10.88
C ALA A 356 -22.94 20.56 -10.31
N GLU A 357 -21.79 20.58 -10.98
CA GLU A 357 -20.54 19.96 -10.52
C GLU A 357 -20.06 20.57 -9.20
N ALA A 358 -19.99 21.90 -9.13
CA ALA A 358 -19.60 22.65 -7.94
C ALA A 358 -20.48 22.32 -6.73
N ALA A 359 -21.81 22.34 -6.90
CA ALA A 359 -22.76 22.02 -5.84
C ALA A 359 -22.60 20.57 -5.35
N LEU A 360 -22.40 19.63 -6.27
CA LEU A 360 -22.23 18.22 -5.92
C LEU A 360 -20.91 17.96 -5.19
N ASN A 361 -19.81 18.58 -5.63
CA ASN A 361 -18.51 18.48 -4.97
C ASN A 361 -18.51 19.12 -3.57
N ALA A 362 -19.24 20.22 -3.37
CA ALA A 362 -19.43 20.79 -2.04
C ALA A 362 -20.20 19.84 -1.10
N ALA A 363 -21.24 19.17 -1.60
CA ALA A 363 -21.98 18.16 -0.84
C ALA A 363 -21.11 16.94 -0.50
N GLN A 364 -20.34 16.45 -1.48
CA GLN A 364 -19.38 15.35 -1.28
C GLN A 364 -18.32 15.70 -0.23
N HIS A 365 -17.76 16.90 -0.28
CA HIS A 365 -16.78 17.35 0.71
C HIS A 365 -17.35 17.39 2.13
N ALA A 366 -18.57 17.93 2.29
CA ALA A 366 -19.25 17.98 3.59
C ALA A 366 -19.54 16.58 4.16
N TYR A 367 -19.95 15.63 3.29
CA TYR A 367 -20.14 14.24 3.70
C TYR A 367 -18.81 13.58 4.13
N ASP A 368 -17.75 13.76 3.35
CA ASP A 368 -16.42 13.20 3.65
C ASP A 368 -15.85 13.76 4.96
N GLU A 369 -16.08 15.04 5.27
CA GLU A 369 -15.72 15.66 6.56
C GLU A 369 -16.51 15.07 7.72
N ALA A 370 -17.85 14.98 7.59
CA ALA A 370 -18.71 14.41 8.63
C ALA A 370 -18.38 12.94 8.93
N GLU A 371 -18.08 12.12 7.92
CA GLU A 371 -17.67 10.73 8.10
C GLU A 371 -16.31 10.59 8.82
N ARG A 372 -15.34 11.47 8.51
CA ARG A 372 -14.03 11.49 9.18
C ARG A 372 -14.15 11.85 10.67
N ASP A 373 -14.97 12.86 10.98
CA ASP A 373 -15.26 13.23 12.37
C ASP A 373 -16.01 12.12 13.11
N LEU A 374 -16.98 11.48 12.44
CA LEU A 374 -17.71 10.34 12.99
C LEU A 374 -16.77 9.18 13.29
N ALA A 375 -15.83 8.85 12.40
CA ALA A 375 -14.84 7.81 12.62
C ALA A 375 -13.99 8.09 13.88
N GLY A 376 -13.60 9.35 14.11
CA GLY A 376 -12.90 9.78 15.33
C GLY A 376 -13.72 9.54 16.60
N LEU A 377 -14.98 9.98 16.62
CA LEU A 377 -15.86 9.79 17.78
C LEU A 377 -16.22 8.31 18.02
N ARG A 378 -16.37 7.50 16.97
CA ARG A 378 -16.59 6.05 17.07
C ARG A 378 -15.43 5.34 17.75
N ARG A 379 -14.18 5.68 17.39
CA ARG A 379 -12.97 5.16 18.06
C ARG A 379 -12.96 5.52 19.54
N ARG A 380 -13.31 6.77 19.88
CA ARG A 380 -13.40 7.21 21.27
C ARG A 380 -14.49 6.47 22.05
N LEU A 381 -15.66 6.26 21.44
CA LEU A 381 -16.78 5.53 22.03
C LEU A 381 -16.41 4.07 22.30
N HIS A 382 -15.78 3.40 21.32
CA HIS A 382 -15.24 2.05 21.50
C HIS A 382 -14.20 2.00 22.61
N GLY A 383 -13.28 2.98 22.65
CA GLY A 383 -12.27 3.08 23.69
C GLY A 383 -12.86 3.15 25.10
N MET A 384 -13.85 4.03 25.32
CA MET A 384 -14.55 4.13 26.60
C MET A 384 -15.30 2.84 26.95
N TRP A 385 -15.96 2.21 25.95
CA TRP A 385 -16.59 0.91 26.13
C TRP A 385 -15.54 -0.15 26.53
N ARG A 386 -14.38 -0.20 25.89
CA ARG A 386 -13.30 -1.14 26.27
C ARG A 386 -12.87 -0.92 27.71
N LEU A 387 -12.50 0.32 28.07
CA LEU A 387 -11.98 0.68 29.39
C LEU A 387 -12.97 0.33 30.51
N GLN A 388 -14.28 0.57 30.30
CA GLN A 388 -15.31 0.27 31.30
C GLN A 388 -15.36 -1.21 31.70
N GLY A 389 -14.98 -2.13 30.80
CA GLY A 389 -15.00 -3.57 31.07
C GLY A 389 -13.72 -4.11 31.71
N LEU A 390 -12.71 -3.27 31.92
CA LEU A 390 -11.48 -3.68 32.59
C LEU A 390 -11.75 -4.02 34.07
N PRO A 391 -11.02 -5.00 34.64
CA PRO A 391 -11.22 -5.41 36.02
C PRO A 391 -10.80 -4.32 37.02
N VAL A 392 -9.75 -3.56 36.69
CA VAL A 392 -9.16 -2.50 37.52
C VAL A 392 -9.24 -1.18 36.75
N LEU A 393 -9.76 -0.14 37.40
CA LEU A 393 -9.85 1.23 36.90
C LEU A 393 -9.54 2.20 38.05
N PRO A 394 -9.19 3.47 37.76
CA PRO A 394 -9.16 4.50 38.78
C PRO A 394 -10.53 4.71 39.46
N ASP A 395 -10.53 5.22 40.68
CA ASP A 395 -11.74 5.42 41.47
C ASP A 395 -12.76 6.33 40.77
N GLY A 396 -14.03 5.92 40.79
CA GLY A 396 -15.15 6.65 40.16
C GLY A 396 -15.24 6.54 38.64
N TYR A 397 -14.23 5.99 37.95
CA TYR A 397 -14.23 5.93 36.47
C TYR A 397 -15.34 5.03 35.92
N ARG A 398 -15.67 3.93 36.61
CA ARG A 398 -16.69 2.98 36.14
C ARG A 398 -18.07 3.63 36.00
N GLU A 399 -18.46 4.48 36.94
CA GLU A 399 -19.73 5.21 36.91
C GLU A 399 -19.74 6.30 35.84
N ARG A 400 -18.65 7.08 35.75
CA ARG A 400 -18.51 8.12 34.73
C ARG A 400 -18.52 7.55 33.30
N LEU A 401 -17.80 6.46 33.06
CA LEU A 401 -17.84 5.75 31.77
C LEU A 401 -19.25 5.24 31.44
N ALA A 402 -20.00 4.76 32.44
CA ALA A 402 -21.38 4.35 32.22
C ALA A 402 -22.29 5.51 31.80
N GLN A 403 -22.04 6.73 32.30
CA GLN A 403 -22.77 7.94 31.90
C GLN A 403 -22.45 8.35 30.46
N GLU A 404 -21.19 8.28 30.03
CA GLU A 404 -20.78 8.61 28.65
C GLU A 404 -21.28 7.60 27.60
N LEU A 405 -21.50 6.36 28.00
CA LEU A 405 -22.03 5.28 27.16
C LEU A 405 -23.57 5.21 27.15
N ASP A 406 -24.26 6.02 27.97
CA ASP A 406 -25.72 6.01 28.08
C ASP A 406 -26.39 6.80 26.94
N LEU A 407 -27.18 6.10 26.13
CA LEU A 407 -27.92 6.64 24.98
C LEU A 407 -29.11 7.54 25.38
N ARG A 408 -29.54 7.49 26.64
CA ARG A 408 -30.66 8.27 27.18
C ARG A 408 -30.23 9.68 27.61
N ARG A 409 -28.94 9.87 27.84
CA ARG A 409 -28.36 11.16 28.19
C ARG A 409 -28.07 11.95 26.92
N THR A 410 -28.47 13.22 26.88
CA THR A 410 -28.29 14.07 25.68
C THR A 410 -26.88 14.65 25.57
N ASP A 411 -26.13 14.69 26.68
CA ASP A 411 -24.77 15.22 26.78
C ASP A 411 -23.68 14.14 26.67
N SER A 412 -24.06 12.85 26.56
CA SER A 412 -23.12 11.74 26.51
C SER A 412 -22.39 11.65 25.16
N LEU A 413 -21.19 11.07 25.16
CA LEU A 413 -20.47 10.73 23.93
C LEU A 413 -21.32 9.85 22.99
N ALA A 414 -22.06 8.88 23.52
CA ALA A 414 -22.93 8.02 22.71
C ALA A 414 -24.03 8.82 21.98
N ALA A 415 -24.60 9.84 22.63
CA ALA A 415 -25.58 10.74 21.98
C ALA A 415 -24.92 11.63 20.92
N ARG A 416 -23.70 12.13 21.16
CA ARG A 416 -22.93 12.90 20.16
C ARG A 416 -22.64 12.07 18.90
N VAL A 417 -22.20 10.82 19.07
CA VAL A 417 -21.96 9.88 17.95
C VAL A 417 -23.25 9.63 17.17
N ARG A 418 -24.39 9.44 17.85
CA ARG A 418 -25.69 9.27 17.20
C ARG A 418 -26.08 10.49 16.35
N THR A 419 -25.92 11.70 16.90
CA THR A 419 -26.24 12.95 16.18
C THR A 419 -25.37 13.11 14.93
N LEU A 420 -24.06 12.90 15.04
CA LEU A 420 -23.16 13.04 13.91
C LEU A 420 -23.39 11.96 12.83
N ARG A 421 -23.75 10.74 13.24
CA ARG A 421 -24.16 9.68 12.31
C ARG A 421 -25.40 10.07 11.50
N GLN A 422 -26.42 10.63 12.16
CA GLN A 422 -27.63 11.11 11.49
C GLN A 422 -27.33 12.23 10.50
N GLU A 423 -26.38 13.11 10.83
CA GLU A 423 -25.93 14.17 9.94
C GLU A 423 -25.19 13.62 8.71
N ALA A 424 -24.28 12.66 8.90
CA ALA A 424 -23.60 11.98 7.80
C ALA A 424 -24.60 11.22 6.90
N GLU A 425 -25.58 10.51 7.48
CA GLU A 425 -26.67 9.86 6.74
C GLU A 425 -27.50 10.88 5.93
N ARG A 426 -27.76 12.08 6.48
CA ARG A 426 -28.47 13.16 5.77
C ARG A 426 -27.67 13.69 4.59
N LEU A 427 -26.37 13.90 4.75
CA LEU A 427 -25.46 14.35 3.69
C LEU A 427 -25.26 13.27 2.61
N ARG A 428 -25.28 11.99 2.99
CA ARG A 428 -25.16 10.85 2.07
C ARG A 428 -26.24 10.84 0.99
N VAL A 429 -27.46 11.29 1.34
CA VAL A 429 -28.64 11.30 0.46
C VAL A 429 -28.52 12.32 -0.67
N SER A 430 -27.76 13.41 -0.49
CA SER A 430 -27.59 14.44 -1.53
C SER A 430 -26.54 14.10 -2.59
N ILE A 431 -25.92 12.92 -2.51
CA ILE A 431 -24.82 12.49 -3.38
C ILE A 431 -25.21 11.18 -4.08
N PRO A 432 -24.94 11.01 -5.39
CA PRO A 432 -25.18 9.75 -6.08
C PRO A 432 -24.49 8.57 -5.38
N GLY A 433 -25.16 7.42 -5.32
CA GLY A 433 -24.72 6.28 -4.51
C GLY A 433 -25.31 4.94 -4.90
N GLY A 434 -24.67 3.86 -4.46
CA GLY A 434 -25.17 2.49 -4.59
C GLY A 434 -24.20 1.49 -3.97
N ASP A 435 -24.72 0.36 -3.50
CA ASP A 435 -23.93 -0.72 -2.91
C ASP A 435 -23.32 -1.63 -4.00
N THR A 436 -23.79 -1.49 -5.23
CA THR A 436 -23.30 -2.19 -6.43
C THR A 436 -22.92 -1.20 -7.54
N PRO A 437 -22.00 -1.55 -8.45
CA PRO A 437 -21.64 -0.71 -9.59
C PRO A 437 -22.86 -0.30 -10.44
N GLU A 438 -23.84 -1.19 -10.60
CA GLU A 438 -25.06 -0.95 -11.37
C GLU A 438 -25.99 0.06 -10.69
N GLN A 439 -26.16 -0.07 -9.37
CA GLN A 439 -26.94 0.90 -8.58
C GLN A 439 -26.29 2.28 -8.60
N LEU A 440 -24.97 2.34 -8.44
CA LEU A 440 -24.21 3.58 -8.53
C LEU A 440 -24.37 4.22 -9.91
N ALA A 441 -24.20 3.45 -11.00
CA ALA A 441 -24.37 3.94 -12.36
C ALA A 441 -25.80 4.46 -12.63
N ALA A 442 -26.83 3.77 -12.11
CA ALA A 442 -28.21 4.22 -12.21
C ALA A 442 -28.45 5.54 -11.46
N SER A 443 -27.90 5.67 -10.24
CA SER A 443 -27.99 6.89 -9.44
C SER A 443 -27.28 8.07 -10.11
N ILE A 444 -26.10 7.83 -10.69
CA ILE A 444 -25.35 8.82 -11.49
C ILE A 444 -26.17 9.28 -12.70
N GLY A 445 -26.74 8.34 -13.46
CA GLY A 445 -27.56 8.65 -14.62
C GLY A 445 -28.82 9.45 -14.27
N GLN A 446 -29.47 9.14 -13.14
CA GLN A 446 -30.61 9.90 -12.65
C GLN A 446 -30.20 11.33 -12.28
N TYR A 447 -29.08 11.51 -11.57
CA TYR A 447 -28.60 12.84 -11.22
C TYR A 447 -28.27 13.68 -12.46
N ALA A 448 -27.54 13.09 -13.43
CA ALA A 448 -27.19 13.75 -14.67
C ALA A 448 -28.43 14.25 -15.44
N GLN A 449 -29.49 13.44 -15.54
CA GLN A 449 -30.74 13.82 -16.21
C GLN A 449 -31.47 15.01 -15.56
N HIS A 450 -31.33 15.20 -14.25
CA HIS A 450 -32.05 16.26 -13.52
C HIS A 450 -31.24 17.56 -13.43
N HIS A 451 -29.91 17.47 -13.46
CA HIS A 451 -29.03 18.59 -13.11
C HIS A 451 -28.06 19.02 -14.23
N LEU A 452 -27.74 18.14 -15.19
CA LEU A 452 -26.82 18.44 -16.29
C LEU A 452 -27.53 18.74 -17.61
N PRO A 453 -26.87 19.43 -18.55
CA PRO A 453 -27.40 19.62 -19.90
C PRO A 453 -27.58 18.31 -20.66
N ALA A 454 -28.44 18.31 -21.68
CA ALA A 454 -28.74 17.11 -22.46
C ALA A 454 -27.48 16.54 -23.13
N GLY A 455 -27.22 15.24 -22.92
CA GLY A 455 -26.08 14.53 -23.50
C GLY A 455 -24.77 14.63 -22.70
N TRP A 456 -24.74 15.39 -21.61
CA TRP A 456 -23.61 15.40 -20.68
C TRP A 456 -23.64 14.18 -19.75
N ASP A 457 -22.46 13.74 -19.35
CA ASP A 457 -22.27 12.62 -18.44
C ASP A 457 -21.55 13.08 -17.15
N LEU A 458 -21.71 12.33 -16.07
CA LEU A 458 -21.11 12.63 -14.78
C LEU A 458 -20.14 11.51 -14.39
N LYS A 459 -18.87 11.85 -14.20
CA LYS A 459 -17.83 10.90 -13.81
C LYS A 459 -17.39 11.12 -12.37
N ARG A 460 -17.30 10.04 -11.61
CA ARG A 460 -16.68 10.04 -10.28
C ARG A 460 -15.18 9.81 -10.43
N VAL A 461 -14.38 10.66 -9.81
CA VAL A 461 -12.91 10.63 -9.82
C VAL A 461 -12.40 10.62 -8.39
N ALA A 462 -11.36 9.83 -8.12
CA ALA A 462 -10.69 9.85 -6.82
C ALA A 462 -9.62 10.97 -6.83
N PRO A 463 -9.71 11.98 -5.93
CA PRO A 463 -8.61 12.91 -5.71
C PRO A 463 -7.41 12.19 -5.09
N ALA A 464 -6.29 12.92 -4.92
CA ALA A 464 -5.13 12.39 -4.21
C ALA A 464 -5.53 11.77 -2.85
N PRO A 465 -5.13 10.51 -2.58
CA PRO A 465 -5.55 9.81 -1.38
C PRO A 465 -4.84 10.36 -0.14
N PHE A 466 -5.41 10.08 1.03
CA PHE A 466 -4.64 10.20 2.27
C PHE A 466 -3.58 9.09 2.30
N HIS A 467 -2.41 9.38 2.85
CA HIS A 467 -1.33 8.41 2.99
C HIS A 467 -1.02 8.16 4.46
N ARG A 468 -0.93 6.88 4.82
CA ARG A 468 -0.63 6.42 6.17
C ARG A 468 0.69 5.69 6.20
N ALA A 469 1.63 6.14 7.01
CA ALA A 469 2.92 5.47 7.17
C ALA A 469 2.73 4.01 7.66
N LEU A 470 3.45 3.09 7.01
CA LEU A 470 3.52 1.68 7.39
C LEU A 470 4.62 1.44 8.41
N ASP A 471 4.45 0.43 9.26
CA ASP A 471 5.51 -0.03 10.17
C ASP A 471 6.70 -0.59 9.37
N PRO A 472 7.96 -0.43 9.87
CA PRO A 472 9.14 -0.93 9.19
C PRO A 472 9.02 -2.40 8.82
N ALA A 473 9.41 -2.74 7.59
CA ALA A 473 9.45 -4.11 7.10
C ALA A 473 10.71 -4.83 7.60
N VAL A 474 10.58 -6.13 7.84
CA VAL A 474 11.67 -7.04 8.19
C VAL A 474 11.73 -8.14 7.15
N VAL A 475 12.87 -8.31 6.49
CA VAL A 475 13.13 -9.39 5.54
C VAL A 475 14.21 -10.31 6.10
N LEU A 476 14.00 -11.61 5.97
CA LEU A 476 14.88 -12.67 6.43
C LEU A 476 15.33 -13.46 5.21
N GLN A 477 16.65 -13.58 5.01
CA GLN A 477 17.22 -14.45 3.98
C GLN A 477 17.95 -15.60 4.65
N GLY A 478 17.62 -16.84 4.28
CA GLY A 478 18.24 -18.04 4.88
C GLY A 478 17.56 -18.51 6.18
N ALA A 479 16.24 -18.32 6.30
CA ALA A 479 15.47 -18.71 7.48
C ALA A 479 15.16 -20.22 7.57
N GLY A 480 15.61 -21.00 6.58
CA GLY A 480 15.32 -22.43 6.46
C GLY A 480 13.87 -22.71 6.08
N SER A 481 13.18 -21.77 5.44
CA SER A 481 11.84 -22.06 4.94
C SER A 481 11.97 -23.03 3.77
N LEU A 482 11.45 -24.25 3.92
CA LEU A 482 11.28 -25.14 2.79
C LEU A 482 10.36 -24.41 1.80
N SER A 483 10.79 -24.23 0.54
CA SER A 483 9.92 -23.73 -0.52
C SER A 483 8.70 -24.64 -0.56
N ALA A 484 7.57 -24.17 -0.02
CA ALA A 484 6.34 -24.91 -0.10
C ALA A 484 5.99 -24.97 -1.59
N PRO A 485 5.89 -26.17 -2.22
CA PRO A 485 5.37 -26.25 -3.58
C PRO A 485 4.08 -25.45 -3.66
N ASP A 486 3.88 -24.66 -4.71
CA ASP A 486 2.65 -23.91 -4.88
C ASP A 486 1.46 -24.90 -4.88
N ASP A 487 0.66 -24.91 -3.82
CA ASP A 487 -0.52 -25.78 -3.69
C ASP A 487 -1.77 -25.14 -4.31
N THR A 488 -1.61 -24.03 -5.04
CA THR A 488 -2.65 -23.48 -5.92
C THR A 488 -2.94 -24.40 -7.11
N THR A 489 -1.97 -25.20 -7.57
CA THR A 489 -2.19 -26.29 -8.52
C THR A 489 -1.84 -27.62 -7.87
N LEU A 490 -2.86 -28.38 -7.46
CA LEU A 490 -2.70 -29.60 -6.69
C LEU A 490 -3.09 -30.84 -7.52
N PRO A 491 -2.14 -31.70 -7.91
CA PRO A 491 -2.46 -32.93 -8.63
C PRO A 491 -3.20 -33.92 -7.73
N CYS A 492 -4.46 -34.17 -8.06
CA CYS A 492 -5.38 -35.08 -7.37
C CYS A 492 -5.62 -36.33 -8.23
N ARG A 493 -6.09 -37.42 -7.60
CA ARG A 493 -6.35 -38.69 -8.30
C ARG A 493 -7.57 -39.40 -7.74
N PHE A 494 -8.17 -40.29 -8.51
CA PHE A 494 -9.30 -41.11 -8.04
C PHE A 494 -8.82 -42.33 -7.25
N GLY A 495 -9.69 -42.82 -6.36
CA GLY A 495 -9.40 -43.93 -5.45
C GLY A 495 -9.09 -45.27 -6.14
N ASP A 496 -9.45 -45.45 -7.41
CA ASP A 496 -9.11 -46.62 -8.22
C ASP A 496 -7.66 -46.60 -8.75
N ARG A 497 -6.96 -45.46 -8.64
CA ARG A 497 -5.57 -45.28 -9.07
C ARG A 497 -4.55 -45.38 -7.94
N THR A 498 -4.95 -45.83 -6.76
CA THR A 498 -4.01 -46.12 -5.66
C THR A 498 -2.94 -47.12 -6.04
N VAL A 499 -1.77 -47.01 -5.44
CA VAL A 499 -0.70 -47.99 -5.66
C VAL A 499 -1.13 -49.33 -5.06
N THR A 500 -1.23 -50.36 -5.91
CA THR A 500 -1.71 -51.69 -5.53
C THR A 500 -0.61 -52.75 -5.48
N ALA A 501 0.52 -52.49 -6.14
CA ALA A 501 1.68 -53.37 -6.11
C ALA A 501 3.00 -52.60 -6.30
N VAL A 502 4.06 -53.13 -5.71
CA VAL A 502 5.45 -52.71 -5.93
C VAL A 502 6.23 -53.90 -6.49
N HIS A 503 7.03 -53.67 -7.52
CA HIS A 503 7.78 -54.70 -8.22
C HIS A 503 9.27 -54.61 -7.89
N HIS A 504 9.92 -55.77 -7.75
CA HIS A 504 11.33 -55.85 -7.39
C HIS A 504 12.15 -56.59 -8.46
N PRO A 505 13.43 -56.23 -8.67
CA PRO A 505 14.32 -57.00 -9.55
C PRO A 505 14.54 -58.40 -8.98
N GLY A 506 13.98 -59.43 -9.62
CA GLY A 506 14.15 -60.84 -9.23
C GLY A 506 12.91 -61.53 -8.63
N SER A 507 11.79 -60.82 -8.44
CA SER A 507 10.50 -61.41 -8.07
C SER A 507 9.43 -61.05 -9.11
N PRO A 508 9.06 -61.98 -10.03
CA PRO A 508 8.14 -61.68 -11.13
C PRO A 508 6.69 -61.38 -10.70
N ASP A 509 6.30 -61.76 -9.47
CA ASP A 509 4.93 -61.56 -8.96
C ASP A 509 4.74 -60.24 -8.17
N GLY A 510 5.82 -59.51 -7.87
CA GLY A 510 5.79 -58.28 -7.07
C GLY A 510 5.26 -58.47 -5.63
N LEU A 511 5.25 -57.41 -4.83
CA LEU A 511 4.55 -57.36 -3.54
C LEU A 511 3.16 -56.76 -3.75
N ASN A 512 2.12 -57.59 -3.62
CA ASN A 512 0.72 -57.17 -3.76
C ASN A 512 0.07 -56.93 -2.38
N ALA A 513 -0.65 -55.80 -2.25
CA ALA A 513 -1.35 -55.39 -1.05
C ALA A 513 -2.57 -56.24 -0.64
N GLU A 514 -3.05 -57.16 -1.48
CA GLU A 514 -4.23 -58.00 -1.18
C GLU A 514 -3.91 -59.24 -0.34
N ARG A 515 -2.66 -59.42 0.09
CA ARG A 515 -2.27 -60.51 0.99
C ARG A 515 -2.99 -60.39 2.34
N GLY A 516 -3.75 -61.42 2.71
CA GLY A 516 -4.59 -61.42 3.91
C GLY A 516 -3.81 -61.42 5.24
N ASP A 517 -2.54 -61.77 5.22
CA ASP A 517 -1.60 -61.75 6.35
C ASP A 517 -1.01 -60.36 6.64
N LEU A 518 -1.23 -59.37 5.77
CA LEU A 518 -0.77 -58.00 6.01
C LEU A 518 -1.64 -57.33 7.09
N ALA A 519 -0.99 -56.81 8.13
CA ALA A 519 -1.71 -56.21 9.24
C ALA A 519 -2.45 -54.89 8.90
N CYS A 520 -2.18 -54.26 7.75
CA CYS A 520 -3.03 -53.20 7.21
C CYS A 520 -4.43 -53.71 6.73
N ASN A 521 -4.54 -54.99 6.39
CA ASN A 521 -5.80 -55.65 6.02
C ASN A 521 -6.58 -56.17 7.24
N THR A 522 -5.91 -56.43 8.37
CA THR A 522 -6.53 -56.97 9.60
C THR A 522 -6.72 -55.92 10.71
N LEU A 523 -6.25 -54.68 10.51
CA LEU A 523 -6.47 -53.56 11.43
C LEU A 523 -7.98 -53.36 11.68
N ASP A 524 -8.39 -53.42 12.94
CA ASP A 524 -9.78 -53.19 13.34
C ASP A 524 -10.10 -51.69 13.34
N LEU A 525 -11.00 -51.26 12.46
CA LEU A 525 -11.49 -49.89 12.35
C LEU A 525 -12.92 -49.72 12.93
N GLY A 526 -13.43 -50.78 13.58
CA GLY A 526 -14.74 -50.80 14.21
C GLY A 526 -15.92 -50.87 13.23
N ALA A 527 -17.14 -50.91 13.77
CA ALA A 527 -18.37 -51.01 12.97
C ALA A 527 -18.60 -49.80 12.03
N GLY A 528 -17.95 -48.66 12.29
CA GLY A 528 -18.05 -47.44 11.49
C GLY A 528 -17.33 -47.51 10.14
N GLU A 529 -16.41 -48.46 9.94
CA GLU A 529 -15.65 -48.62 8.71
C GLU A 529 -16.55 -48.79 7.48
N HIS A 530 -17.61 -49.60 7.61
CA HIS A 530 -18.49 -49.96 6.50
C HIS A 530 -19.64 -48.96 6.24
N SER A 531 -19.82 -47.96 7.11
CA SER A 531 -20.99 -47.06 7.07
C SER A 531 -20.67 -45.57 7.02
N VAL A 532 -19.51 -45.12 7.51
CA VAL A 532 -19.19 -43.68 7.63
C VAL A 532 -17.87 -43.30 6.97
N MET A 533 -16.86 -44.19 7.03
CA MET A 533 -15.54 -43.93 6.45
C MET A 533 -15.59 -43.95 4.91
N PRO A 534 -14.69 -43.22 4.21
CA PRO A 534 -14.60 -43.27 2.76
C PRO A 534 -14.33 -44.67 2.21
N GLY A 535 -14.86 -45.01 1.04
CA GLY A 535 -14.65 -46.32 0.40
C GLY A 535 -13.18 -46.57 0.03
N SER A 536 -12.39 -45.51 -0.11
CA SER A 536 -10.94 -45.54 -0.35
C SER A 536 -10.09 -45.86 0.87
N THR A 537 -10.65 -45.90 2.08
CA THR A 537 -9.88 -46.02 3.33
C THR A 537 -8.91 -47.20 3.33
N ARG A 538 -9.39 -48.43 3.03
CA ARG A 538 -8.53 -49.62 2.98
C ARG A 538 -7.50 -49.58 1.84
N ALA A 539 -7.85 -48.99 0.70
CA ALA A 539 -6.93 -48.85 -0.43
C ALA A 539 -5.77 -47.89 -0.08
N LEU A 540 -6.05 -46.80 0.64
CA LEU A 540 -5.03 -45.87 1.13
C LEU A 540 -4.12 -46.49 2.19
N LEU A 541 -4.66 -47.28 3.13
CA LEU A 541 -3.84 -47.98 4.13
C LEU A 541 -2.90 -49.02 3.50
N ARG A 542 -3.38 -49.71 2.46
CA ARG A 542 -2.58 -50.63 1.64
C ARG A 542 -1.47 -49.91 0.89
N GLU A 543 -1.80 -48.81 0.25
CA GLU A 543 -0.85 -47.96 -0.48
C GLU A 543 0.24 -47.40 0.44
N ALA A 544 -0.13 -46.88 1.61
CA ALA A 544 0.81 -46.36 2.60
C ALA A 544 1.84 -47.43 3.01
N PHE A 545 1.37 -48.66 3.23
CA PHE A 545 2.24 -49.80 3.56
C PHE A 545 3.19 -50.18 2.41
N LEU A 546 2.70 -50.22 1.17
CA LEU A 546 3.51 -50.58 0.00
C LEU A 546 4.61 -49.57 -0.30
N LEU A 547 4.33 -48.30 -0.04
CA LEU A 547 5.22 -47.22 -0.40
C LEU A 547 6.16 -46.78 0.74
N ASP A 548 6.17 -47.48 1.87
CA ASP A 548 7.14 -47.28 2.96
C ASP A 548 8.43 -48.06 2.66
N PRO A 549 9.56 -47.38 2.40
CA PRO A 549 10.82 -48.05 2.08
C PRO A 549 11.43 -48.83 3.26
N ASN A 550 10.98 -48.59 4.49
CA ASN A 550 11.47 -49.33 5.67
C ASN A 550 10.63 -50.55 6.00
N CYS A 551 9.57 -50.83 5.23
CA CYS A 551 8.73 -51.99 5.48
C CYS A 551 9.57 -53.28 5.33
N PRO A 552 9.68 -54.11 6.38
CA PRO A 552 10.52 -55.32 6.38
C PRO A 552 10.12 -56.34 5.30
N VAL A 553 8.85 -56.39 4.94
CA VAL A 553 8.31 -57.23 3.87
C VAL A 553 8.75 -56.72 2.48
N VAL A 554 8.89 -55.40 2.32
CA VAL A 554 9.47 -54.74 1.13
C VAL A 554 11.00 -54.93 1.11
N LEU A 555 11.66 -54.86 2.28
CA LEU A 555 13.10 -55.06 2.44
C LEU A 555 13.55 -56.53 2.26
N GLY A 556 12.70 -57.51 2.59
CA GLY A 556 13.01 -58.94 2.42
C GLY A 556 13.16 -59.39 0.96
N ALA A 557 12.76 -58.55 0.00
CA ALA A 557 12.88 -58.81 -1.44
C ALA A 557 14.11 -58.17 -2.11
N VAL A 558 14.83 -57.24 -1.45
CA VAL A 558 15.97 -56.52 -2.03
C VAL A 558 17.02 -56.21 -0.95
N GLY A 559 18.31 -56.45 -1.22
CA GLY A 559 19.36 -55.81 -0.44
C GLY A 559 19.15 -54.29 -0.41
N ARG A 560 19.30 -53.66 0.77
CA ARG A 560 18.99 -52.25 1.07
C ARG A 560 18.96 -51.34 -0.17
N PRO A 561 17.78 -51.02 -0.74
CA PRO A 561 17.70 -49.99 -1.77
C PRO A 561 18.19 -48.65 -1.20
N ASP A 562 18.63 -47.73 -2.07
CA ASP A 562 19.12 -46.40 -1.71
C ASP A 562 18.25 -45.78 -0.61
N ALA A 563 18.87 -45.46 0.52
CA ALA A 563 18.21 -45.26 1.80
C ALA A 563 17.10 -44.19 1.71
N GLY A 564 15.83 -44.63 1.70
CA GLY A 564 14.67 -43.76 1.89
C GLY A 564 13.86 -43.39 0.64
N ALA A 565 14.25 -43.82 -0.57
CA ALA A 565 13.47 -43.53 -1.78
C ALA A 565 12.19 -44.40 -1.89
N VAL A 566 11.10 -43.82 -2.38
CA VAL A 566 9.84 -44.56 -2.59
C VAL A 566 10.05 -45.74 -3.56
N PRO A 567 9.52 -46.95 -3.25
CA PRO A 567 9.74 -48.12 -4.10
C PRO A 567 9.26 -47.95 -5.55
N THR A 568 10.11 -48.39 -6.49
CA THR A 568 9.84 -48.45 -7.94
C THR A 568 10.46 -49.72 -8.56
N PRO A 569 9.90 -50.28 -9.67
CA PRO A 569 8.65 -49.91 -10.34
C PRO A 569 7.38 -50.27 -9.56
N ARG A 570 6.25 -49.60 -9.85
CA ARG A 570 4.97 -49.72 -9.11
C ARG A 570 3.76 -49.74 -10.03
N THR A 571 2.67 -50.39 -9.60
CA THR A 571 1.37 -50.37 -10.28
C THR A 571 0.47 -49.34 -9.62
N GLY A 572 0.04 -48.30 -10.35
CA GLY A 572 -0.77 -47.18 -9.84
C GLY A 572 -0.01 -45.86 -9.78
N THR A 573 -0.67 -44.80 -9.33
CA THR A 573 -0.10 -43.44 -9.25
C THR A 573 0.18 -43.08 -7.79
N ALA A 574 1.44 -42.76 -7.48
CA ALA A 574 1.84 -42.32 -6.15
C ALA A 574 1.23 -40.96 -5.78
N PRO A 575 0.99 -40.68 -4.48
CA PRO A 575 0.54 -39.36 -4.03
C PRO A 575 1.58 -38.28 -4.32
N ALA A 576 1.11 -37.04 -4.45
CA ALA A 576 1.95 -35.87 -4.72
C ALA A 576 2.90 -35.52 -3.56
N PHE A 577 2.52 -35.84 -2.32
CA PHE A 577 3.29 -35.53 -1.11
C PHE A 577 3.68 -36.77 -0.31
N GLY A 578 4.73 -36.62 0.49
CA GLY A 578 5.18 -37.59 1.49
C GLY A 578 5.99 -38.77 0.92
N GLY A 579 6.55 -38.62 -0.28
CA GLY A 579 7.49 -39.59 -0.85
C GLY A 579 8.91 -39.47 -0.29
N ASP A 580 9.26 -38.31 0.26
CA ASP A 580 10.59 -38.05 0.80
C ASP A 580 10.75 -38.67 2.20
N PRO A 581 11.97 -39.12 2.56
CA PRO A 581 12.24 -39.58 3.92
C PRO A 581 11.98 -38.46 4.93
N TRP A 582 11.48 -38.83 6.10
CA TRP A 582 11.25 -37.89 7.18
C TRP A 582 12.54 -37.19 7.66
N GLU A 583 12.43 -35.88 7.83
CA GLU A 583 13.36 -35.04 8.56
C GLU A 583 12.60 -34.29 9.67
N GLN A 584 13.31 -33.92 10.74
CA GLN A 584 12.74 -33.13 11.82
C GLN A 584 12.23 -31.79 11.24
N PRO A 585 10.94 -31.46 11.39
CA PRO A 585 10.35 -30.34 10.65
C PRO A 585 10.82 -29.00 11.19
N TRP A 586 11.07 -28.07 10.27
CA TRP A 586 11.24 -26.64 10.54
C TRP A 586 10.43 -25.86 9.50
N ASN A 587 9.44 -25.09 9.97
CA ASN A 587 8.56 -24.27 9.12
C ASN A 587 8.23 -22.96 9.83
N PRO A 588 9.10 -21.94 9.72
CA PRO A 588 8.90 -20.64 10.35
C PRO A 588 7.52 -20.07 10.04
N LEU A 589 6.78 -19.68 11.08
CA LEU A 589 5.42 -19.16 10.96
C LEU A 589 5.28 -17.77 11.57
N HIS A 590 5.90 -17.55 12.73
CA HIS A 590 5.79 -16.32 13.49
C HIS A 590 7.14 -15.62 13.65
N LEU A 591 7.12 -14.29 13.55
CA LEU A 591 8.22 -13.41 13.96
C LEU A 591 7.82 -12.74 15.27
N LEU A 592 8.59 -12.98 16.33
CA LEU A 592 8.49 -12.25 17.59
C LEU A 592 9.63 -11.24 17.64
N TRP A 593 9.32 -10.02 18.05
CA TRP A 593 10.29 -8.95 18.15
C TRP A 593 10.12 -8.18 19.44
N LYS A 594 11.25 -7.72 19.99
CA LYS A 594 11.34 -6.85 21.15
C LYS A 594 12.38 -5.78 20.83
N ILE A 595 11.98 -4.52 20.90
CA ILE A 595 12.85 -3.39 20.63
C ILE A 595 12.94 -2.46 21.83
N GLU A 596 14.07 -1.77 21.94
CA GLU A 596 14.24 -0.60 22.79
C GLU A 596 14.20 0.63 21.87
N TYR A 597 13.19 1.46 22.05
CA TYR A 597 12.91 2.66 21.25
C TYR A 597 13.25 3.91 22.04
N HIS A 598 13.98 4.82 21.39
CA HIS A 598 14.46 6.08 21.93
C HIS A 598 13.87 7.21 21.07
N PRO A 599 12.80 7.89 21.56
CA PRO A 599 12.17 8.95 20.80
C PRO A 599 13.09 10.15 20.57
N LEU A 600 12.98 10.78 19.40
CA LEU A 600 13.71 11.99 19.03
C LEU A 600 12.73 13.14 18.76
N PRO A 601 12.67 14.17 19.64
CA PRO A 601 11.85 15.36 19.44
C PRO A 601 12.07 16.07 18.10
N HIS A 602 11.02 16.75 17.60
CA HIS A 602 10.99 17.41 16.29
C HIS A 602 12.16 18.37 16.02
N GLY A 603 12.55 19.20 17.01
CA GLY A 603 13.56 20.26 16.83
C GLY A 603 15.01 19.79 16.60
N GLN A 604 15.22 18.49 16.35
CA GLN A 604 16.53 17.87 16.09
C GLN A 604 16.64 17.30 14.68
N TRP A 605 15.57 17.43 13.89
CA TRP A 605 15.50 16.95 12.52
C TRP A 605 15.70 18.10 11.54
N GLU A 606 16.58 17.89 10.57
CA GLU A 606 16.85 18.81 9.47
C GLU A 606 16.37 18.19 8.17
N PHE A 607 15.63 18.95 7.37
CA PHE A 607 15.16 18.54 6.05
C PHE A 607 16.17 19.02 5.00
N ASP A 608 16.69 18.11 4.19
CA ASP A 608 17.70 18.40 3.15
C ASP A 608 17.10 18.69 1.77
N GLY A 609 15.76 18.73 1.66
CA GLY A 609 15.03 18.88 0.41
C GLY A 609 14.34 17.59 -0.07
N ASP A 610 14.85 16.43 0.35
CA ASP A 610 14.32 15.12 -0.02
C ASP A 610 13.91 14.28 1.21
N ASP A 611 14.67 14.36 2.30
CA ASP A 611 14.45 13.57 3.50
C ASP A 611 14.87 14.30 4.80
N TYR A 612 14.59 13.65 5.94
CA TYR A 612 14.99 14.13 7.25
C TYR A 612 16.22 13.42 7.77
N THR A 613 17.21 14.20 8.19
CA THR A 613 18.40 13.70 8.88
C THR A 613 18.48 14.24 10.31
N CYS A 614 19.15 13.49 11.18
CA CYS A 614 19.38 13.89 12.57
C CYS A 614 20.88 13.79 12.86
N THR A 615 21.56 14.94 12.90
CA THR A 615 23.01 15.03 13.05
C THR A 615 23.45 15.00 14.52
N GLY A 616 22.61 15.49 15.44
CA GLY A 616 22.90 15.58 16.88
C GLY A 616 21.79 15.01 17.77
N PRO A 617 21.56 13.68 17.77
CA PRO A 617 20.42 13.07 18.46
C PRO A 617 20.52 13.17 20.00
N ARG A 618 19.47 13.70 20.63
CA ARG A 618 19.25 13.77 22.08
C ARG A 618 17.93 13.06 22.41
N PRO A 619 17.98 11.75 22.70
CA PRO A 619 16.77 10.95 22.87
C PRO A 619 16.06 11.20 24.20
N GLU A 620 14.75 11.03 24.19
CA GLU A 620 13.94 10.86 25.39
C GLU A 620 14.19 9.50 26.07
N PRO A 621 13.72 9.30 27.32
CA PRO A 621 13.85 8.02 28.01
C PRO A 621 13.32 6.83 27.18
N ALA A 622 14.13 5.79 27.11
CA ALA A 622 13.85 4.60 26.31
C ALA A 622 12.56 3.90 26.74
N ARG A 623 11.86 3.32 25.75
CA ARG A 623 10.67 2.49 25.95
C ARG A 623 10.85 1.14 25.27
N THR A 624 10.25 0.12 25.85
CA THR A 624 10.30 -1.23 25.30
C THR A 624 8.98 -1.56 24.62
N TYR A 625 9.05 -1.96 23.35
CA TYR A 625 7.90 -2.46 22.60
C TYR A 625 8.14 -3.90 22.17
N THR A 626 7.07 -4.67 22.13
CA THR A 626 7.10 -6.07 21.72
C THR A 626 5.93 -6.36 20.79
N GLY A 627 6.17 -7.14 19.74
CA GLY A 627 5.12 -7.58 18.83
C GLY A 627 5.30 -9.02 18.38
N ARG A 628 4.24 -9.55 17.76
CA ARG A 628 4.20 -10.88 17.15
C ARG A 628 3.48 -10.77 15.82
N THR A 629 4.13 -11.17 14.74
CA THR A 629 3.58 -11.12 13.38
C THR A 629 3.70 -12.46 12.68
N LEU A 630 2.94 -12.66 11.60
CA LEU A 630 3.08 -13.81 10.71
C LEU A 630 4.18 -13.52 9.68
N LEU A 631 4.95 -14.56 9.36
CA LEU A 631 5.92 -14.56 8.27
C LEU A 631 5.22 -14.91 6.96
N SER A 632 5.66 -14.29 5.87
CA SER A 632 5.14 -14.50 4.53
C SER A 632 6.26 -14.67 3.52
N ASP A 633 6.08 -15.61 2.58
CA ASP A 633 6.91 -15.86 1.42
C ASP A 633 6.38 -15.15 0.15
N HIS A 634 5.51 -14.14 0.31
CA HIS A 634 4.92 -13.41 -0.81
C HIS A 634 5.97 -12.63 -1.64
N LEU A 635 7.03 -12.13 -1.00
CA LEU A 635 8.04 -11.30 -1.66
C LEU A 635 8.71 -11.99 -2.87
N PRO A 636 9.28 -13.21 -2.74
CA PRO A 636 9.84 -13.92 -3.89
C PRO A 636 8.78 -14.22 -4.97
N ARG A 637 7.55 -14.59 -4.60
CA ARG A 637 6.47 -14.83 -5.58
C ARG A 637 6.11 -13.59 -6.38
N SER A 638 5.98 -12.45 -5.71
CA SER A 638 5.71 -11.14 -6.31
C SER A 638 6.82 -10.75 -7.29
N LEU A 639 8.07 -10.90 -6.88
CA LEU A 639 9.24 -10.62 -7.72
C LEU A 639 9.29 -11.56 -8.94
N ALA A 640 9.05 -12.86 -8.76
CA ALA A 640 8.94 -13.82 -9.85
C ALA A 640 7.82 -13.45 -10.84
N GLY A 641 6.67 -13.02 -10.35
CA GLY A 641 5.57 -12.48 -11.16
C GLY A 641 5.99 -11.27 -11.99
N ARG A 642 6.68 -10.30 -11.38
CA ARG A 642 7.21 -9.11 -12.08
C ARG A 642 8.23 -9.46 -13.15
N ILE A 643 9.11 -10.42 -12.90
CA ILE A 643 10.09 -10.93 -13.88
C ILE A 643 9.36 -11.55 -15.09
N ARG A 644 8.33 -12.35 -14.86
CA ARG A 644 7.51 -12.93 -15.94
C ARG A 644 6.72 -11.87 -16.71
N GLN A 645 6.22 -10.84 -16.02
CA GLN A 645 5.55 -9.71 -16.67
C GLN A 645 6.52 -8.93 -17.57
N TYR A 646 7.75 -8.69 -17.11
CA TYR A 646 8.79 -8.06 -17.91
C TYR A 646 9.11 -8.85 -19.19
N ALA A 647 9.11 -10.19 -19.12
CA ALA A 647 9.32 -11.05 -20.29
C ALA A 647 8.29 -10.83 -21.42
N LEU A 648 7.10 -10.31 -21.11
CA LEU A 648 6.08 -9.97 -22.13
C LEU A 648 6.50 -8.77 -22.99
N HIS A 649 7.33 -7.87 -22.45
CA HIS A 649 7.85 -6.70 -23.13
C HIS A 649 9.16 -6.98 -23.88
N ALA A 650 9.91 -8.02 -23.47
CA ALA A 650 11.15 -8.46 -24.10
C ALA A 650 11.13 -9.99 -24.39
N PRO A 651 10.40 -10.44 -25.43
CA PRO A 651 10.20 -11.88 -25.71
C PRO A 651 11.49 -12.67 -25.90
N GLU A 652 12.56 -12.03 -26.37
CA GLU A 652 13.89 -12.62 -26.55
C GLU A 652 14.57 -13.04 -25.23
N LEU A 653 14.18 -12.42 -24.11
CA LEU A 653 14.68 -12.74 -22.77
C LEU A 653 13.79 -13.74 -22.02
N ALA A 654 12.63 -14.11 -22.56
CA ALA A 654 11.64 -14.93 -21.86
C ALA A 654 12.20 -16.23 -21.23
N PRO A 655 13.04 -17.04 -21.91
CA PRO A 655 13.61 -18.24 -21.29
C PRO A 655 14.51 -17.93 -20.08
N HIS A 656 15.24 -16.80 -20.11
CA HIS A 656 16.09 -16.37 -19.00
C HIS A 656 15.26 -15.80 -17.86
N CYS A 657 14.21 -15.03 -18.17
CA CYS A 657 13.25 -14.53 -17.20
C CYS A 657 12.52 -15.67 -16.49
N ASP A 658 12.07 -16.70 -17.22
CA ASP A 658 11.42 -17.88 -16.63
C ASP A 658 12.38 -18.65 -15.71
N ALA A 659 13.63 -18.86 -16.15
CA ALA A 659 14.66 -19.51 -15.33
C ALA A 659 15.02 -18.67 -14.08
N LEU A 660 15.04 -17.35 -14.19
CA LEU A 660 15.28 -16.46 -13.05
C LEU A 660 14.08 -16.45 -12.10
N ALA A 661 12.86 -16.29 -12.62
CA ALA A 661 11.63 -16.31 -11.85
C ALA A 661 11.48 -17.62 -11.08
N TYR A 662 11.79 -18.76 -11.70
CA TYR A 662 11.82 -20.06 -11.01
C TYR A 662 12.84 -20.07 -9.86
N ARG A 663 14.06 -19.58 -10.06
CA ARG A 663 15.07 -19.51 -8.98
C ARG A 663 14.66 -18.57 -7.85
N VAL A 664 14.04 -17.44 -8.17
CA VAL A 664 13.55 -16.47 -7.18
C VAL A 664 12.41 -17.07 -6.35
N ASP A 665 11.47 -17.75 -6.99
CA ASP A 665 10.34 -18.42 -6.35
C ASP A 665 10.78 -19.55 -5.38
N GLN A 666 11.90 -20.21 -5.69
CA GLN A 666 12.54 -21.19 -4.82
C GLN A 666 13.48 -20.56 -3.76
N GLY A 667 13.56 -19.23 -3.69
CA GLY A 667 14.43 -18.53 -2.74
C GLY A 667 13.91 -18.59 -1.29
N ASP A 668 14.81 -18.85 -0.35
CA ASP A 668 14.51 -18.82 1.10
C ASP A 668 14.51 -17.37 1.63
N ILE A 669 13.44 -16.66 1.29
CA ILE A 669 13.18 -15.27 1.70
C ILE A 669 11.82 -15.20 2.37
N LEU A 670 11.81 -14.79 3.63
CA LEU A 670 10.60 -14.49 4.38
C LEU A 670 10.52 -12.99 4.67
N SER A 671 9.32 -12.46 4.68
CA SER A 671 9.05 -11.05 4.94
C SER A 671 7.95 -10.90 6.00
N SER A 672 8.05 -9.84 6.79
CA SER A 672 7.01 -9.37 7.70
C SER A 672 7.20 -7.87 7.92
N SER A 673 6.45 -7.30 8.86
CA SER A 673 6.68 -5.95 9.38
C SER A 673 6.73 -5.96 10.89
N LEU A 674 7.21 -4.87 11.49
CA LEU A 674 7.06 -4.58 12.92
C LEU A 674 5.62 -4.12 13.22
N ALA A 675 4.63 -4.84 12.68
CA ALA A 675 3.22 -4.46 12.71
C ALA A 675 2.75 -4.19 14.14
N GLY A 676 2.07 -3.06 14.31
CA GLY A 676 1.57 -2.58 15.59
C GLY A 676 2.53 -1.63 16.30
N LEU A 677 3.75 -1.39 15.79
CA LEU A 677 4.68 -0.43 16.38
C LEU A 677 4.08 0.99 16.39
N ARG A 678 3.57 1.47 15.25
CA ARG A 678 2.90 2.76 15.17
C ARG A 678 1.74 2.88 16.16
N ASP A 679 0.91 1.84 16.23
CA ASP A 679 -0.26 1.83 17.12
C ASP A 679 0.19 1.88 18.59
N MET A 680 1.22 1.13 18.98
CA MET A 680 1.81 1.20 20.32
C MET A 680 2.41 2.57 20.65
N LEU A 681 3.03 3.25 19.67
CA LEU A 681 3.57 4.60 19.86
C LEU A 681 2.47 5.61 20.23
N ILE A 682 1.28 5.49 19.64
CA ILE A 682 0.13 6.34 20.00
C ILE A 682 -0.71 5.80 21.16
N GLY A 683 -0.17 4.87 21.96
CA GLY A 683 -0.86 4.29 23.11
C GLY A 683 -2.08 3.44 22.72
N GLN A 684 -2.01 2.72 21.59
CA GLN A 684 -3.00 1.73 21.19
C GLN A 684 -2.41 0.32 21.34
N ASP A 685 -3.22 -0.59 21.85
CA ASP A 685 -2.94 -2.02 21.90
C ASP A 685 -3.15 -2.62 20.50
N PRO A 686 -2.09 -3.16 19.85
CA PRO A 686 -2.16 -3.74 18.52
C PRO A 686 -2.72 -5.17 18.51
N GLY A 687 -3.10 -5.72 19.68
CA GLY A 687 -3.75 -7.02 19.78
C GLY A 687 -5.05 -7.09 18.98
N GLN A 688 -5.61 -8.30 18.83
CA GLN A 688 -6.88 -8.46 18.12
C GLN A 688 -7.95 -7.55 18.74
N GLY A 689 -8.49 -6.65 17.91
CA GLY A 689 -9.55 -5.74 18.28
C GLY A 689 -10.69 -6.47 18.98
N VAL A 690 -11.15 -5.94 20.11
CA VAL A 690 -12.21 -6.58 20.90
C VAL A 690 -13.56 -6.07 20.39
N PRO A 691 -14.33 -6.88 19.63
CA PRO A 691 -15.65 -6.47 19.17
C PRO A 691 -16.56 -6.16 20.37
N PRO A 692 -17.60 -5.31 20.20
CA PRO A 692 -18.52 -4.91 21.26
C PRO A 692 -19.48 -6.04 21.72
N LEU A 693 -18.95 -7.24 21.98
CA LEU A 693 -19.70 -8.42 22.37
C LEU A 693 -20.40 -8.19 23.71
N GLY A 694 -21.71 -8.42 23.73
CA GLY A 694 -22.56 -8.19 24.91
C GLY A 694 -22.92 -6.72 25.17
N ALA A 695 -22.53 -5.79 24.29
CA ALA A 695 -23.08 -4.44 24.30
C ALA A 695 -24.56 -4.46 23.84
N PRO A 696 -25.39 -3.48 24.25
CA PRO A 696 -26.71 -3.27 23.65
C PRO A 696 -26.59 -3.13 22.13
N PRO A 697 -27.53 -3.68 21.32
CA PRO A 697 -27.45 -3.63 19.86
C PRO A 697 -27.25 -2.22 19.30
N GLU A 698 -27.96 -1.23 19.84
CA GLU A 698 -27.83 0.17 19.45
C GLU A 698 -26.42 0.73 19.71
N LEU A 699 -25.78 0.36 20.83
CA LEU A 699 -24.42 0.80 21.13
C LEU A 699 -23.39 0.11 20.22
N ALA A 700 -23.58 -1.18 19.93
CA ALA A 700 -22.74 -1.92 18.99
C ALA A 700 -22.83 -1.31 17.57
N GLU A 701 -24.02 -0.91 17.14
CA GLU A 701 -24.26 -0.24 15.85
C GLU A 701 -23.60 1.15 15.78
N LEU A 702 -23.61 1.91 16.88
CA LEU A 702 -22.90 3.20 16.94
C LEU A 702 -21.39 3.03 16.89
N ILE A 703 -20.84 2.03 17.60
CA ILE A 703 -19.41 1.68 17.54
C ILE A 703 -19.01 1.26 16.12
N GLY A 704 -19.84 0.48 15.43
CA GLY A 704 -19.57 -0.02 14.08
C GLY A 704 -18.25 -0.79 14.03
N ASP A 705 -17.44 -0.54 13.00
CA ASP A 705 -16.16 -1.22 12.77
C ASP A 705 -14.96 -0.61 13.51
N ALA A 706 -15.19 0.35 14.41
CA ALA A 706 -14.11 1.05 15.11
C ALA A 706 -13.36 0.18 16.14
N TYR A 707 -13.78 -1.07 16.35
CA TYR A 707 -13.22 -1.97 17.37
C TYR A 707 -11.86 -2.58 17.03
N ARG A 708 -11.26 -2.21 15.88
CA ARG A 708 -10.03 -2.82 15.35
C ARG A 708 -8.78 -2.53 16.17
N THR A 709 -8.71 -1.38 16.83
CA THR A 709 -7.64 -1.00 17.77
C THR A 709 -8.24 -0.65 19.12
N SER A 710 -7.42 -0.58 20.16
CA SER A 710 -7.91 -0.40 21.52
C SER A 710 -6.98 0.50 22.34
N PRO A 711 -7.47 1.53 23.05
CA PRO A 711 -6.60 2.46 23.77
C PRO A 711 -5.94 1.78 24.97
N ASP A 712 -4.62 1.87 25.06
CA ASP A 712 -3.84 1.55 26.25
C ASP A 712 -3.54 2.84 27.03
N PRO A 713 -4.25 3.10 28.14
CA PRO A 713 -4.09 4.32 28.94
C PRO A 713 -2.84 4.32 29.81
N GLY A 714 -2.02 3.25 29.76
CA GLY A 714 -0.81 3.11 30.55
C GLY A 714 -1.07 2.77 32.03
N PRO A 715 -0.05 2.98 32.89
CA PRO A 715 -0.12 2.63 34.30
C PRO A 715 -1.26 3.36 35.04
N LEU A 716 -1.81 2.69 36.07
CA LEU A 716 -2.78 3.33 36.97
C LEU A 716 -2.12 4.48 37.75
N PRO A 717 -2.92 5.47 38.21
CA PRO A 717 -2.41 6.52 39.07
C PRO A 717 -1.83 5.93 40.37
N ASP A 718 -0.77 6.56 40.85
CA ASP A 718 -0.08 6.24 42.09
C ASP A 718 -0.22 7.40 43.07
N ASP A 719 -0.50 7.10 44.34
CA ASP A 719 -0.73 8.08 45.40
C ASP A 719 0.44 9.06 45.58
N LEU A 720 1.66 8.63 45.26
CA LEU A 720 2.89 9.42 45.44
C LEU A 720 3.33 10.21 44.20
N THR A 721 3.06 9.68 43.00
CA THR A 721 3.55 10.25 41.73
C THR A 721 2.43 10.81 40.85
N GLY A 722 1.17 10.68 41.26
CA GLY A 722 0.01 11.20 40.55
C GLY A 722 -0.33 10.35 39.35
N TRP A 723 -0.30 10.94 38.16
CA TRP A 723 -0.59 10.27 36.89
C TRP A 723 0.71 9.99 36.14
N PRO A 724 1.16 8.72 36.04
CA PRO A 724 2.32 8.36 35.25
C PRO A 724 2.12 8.67 33.76
N ALA A 725 3.22 8.91 33.04
CA ALA A 725 3.17 9.07 31.58
C ALA A 725 2.60 7.81 30.92
N SER A 726 1.62 7.99 30.01
CA SER A 726 0.90 6.90 29.34
C SER A 726 1.78 6.07 28.41
N GLY A 727 2.87 6.66 27.90
CA GLY A 727 3.62 6.05 26.81
C GLY A 727 3.27 6.63 25.44
N PHE A 728 2.38 7.62 25.36
CA PHE A 728 2.02 8.29 24.10
C PHE A 728 3.21 8.99 23.45
N GLN A 729 3.27 8.91 22.12
CA GLN A 729 4.23 9.55 21.24
C GLN A 729 3.47 10.14 20.06
N GLN A 730 3.53 11.47 19.94
CA GLN A 730 2.78 12.23 18.94
C GLN A 730 3.34 12.09 17.51
N LEU A 731 4.56 11.57 17.36
CA LEU A 731 5.21 11.29 16.07
C LEU A 731 5.96 9.96 16.15
N ARG A 732 6.07 9.28 15.01
CA ARG A 732 7.10 8.25 14.82
C ARG A 732 8.37 8.95 14.37
N ALA A 733 9.23 9.29 15.32
CA ALA A 733 10.54 9.89 15.08
C ALA A 733 11.49 9.44 16.20
N GLY A 734 12.54 8.69 15.87
CA GLY A 734 13.40 8.12 16.90
C GLY A 734 14.41 7.10 16.39
N GLN A 735 15.15 6.52 17.32
CA GLN A 735 16.09 5.43 17.06
C GLN A 735 15.67 4.20 17.85
N PHE A 736 15.84 3.00 17.28
CA PHE A 736 15.63 1.76 18.04
C PHE A 736 16.71 0.72 17.76
N ARG A 737 16.86 -0.20 18.69
CA ARG A 737 17.64 -1.42 18.52
C ARG A 737 16.82 -2.64 18.90
N PHE A 738 17.11 -3.78 18.28
CA PHE A 738 16.52 -5.05 18.68
C PHE A 738 17.12 -5.51 20.01
N LEU A 739 16.26 -5.73 21.00
CA LEU A 739 16.63 -6.48 22.21
C LEU A 739 16.47 -7.98 21.97
N ARG A 740 15.46 -8.40 21.19
CA ARG A 740 15.25 -9.81 20.83
C ARG A 740 14.49 -9.94 19.52
N LEU A 741 14.93 -10.84 18.65
CA LEU A 741 14.24 -11.26 17.44
C LEU A 741 14.21 -12.78 17.37
N THR A 742 13.03 -13.39 17.31
CA THR A 742 12.85 -14.83 17.40
C THR A 742 11.88 -15.34 16.33
N LEU A 743 12.29 -16.36 15.59
CA LEU A 743 11.42 -17.10 14.69
C LEU A 743 10.78 -18.26 15.45
N VAL A 744 9.48 -18.46 15.25
CA VAL A 744 8.75 -19.58 15.85
C VAL A 744 8.05 -20.35 14.73
N ASP A 745 8.29 -21.66 14.66
CA ASP A 745 7.75 -22.53 13.63
C ASP A 745 6.30 -22.98 13.90
N SER A 746 5.71 -23.76 12.97
CA SER A 746 4.35 -24.27 13.11
C SER A 746 4.13 -25.18 14.34
N PHE A 747 5.17 -25.78 14.90
CA PHE A 747 5.10 -26.58 16.13
C PHE A 747 5.48 -25.79 17.40
N GLY A 748 5.93 -24.55 17.27
CA GLY A 748 6.42 -23.74 18.37
C GLY A 748 7.90 -23.92 18.69
N ARG A 749 8.69 -24.62 17.86
CA ARG A 749 10.17 -24.58 17.96
C ARG A 749 10.63 -23.15 17.69
N ALA A 750 11.59 -22.66 18.47
CA ALA A 750 12.03 -21.28 18.44
C ALA A 750 13.51 -21.14 18.08
N LEU A 751 13.79 -20.29 17.09
CA LEU A 751 15.14 -19.81 16.75
C LEU A 751 15.29 -18.36 17.20
N ASP A 752 16.15 -18.11 18.17
CA ASP A 752 16.57 -16.77 18.55
C ASP A 752 17.64 -16.26 17.55
N VAL A 753 17.29 -15.26 16.73
CA VAL A 753 18.15 -14.70 15.68
C VAL A 753 19.00 -13.53 16.19
N ILE A 754 18.38 -12.62 16.95
CA ILE A 754 19.06 -11.50 17.62
C ILE A 754 18.75 -11.60 19.11
N THR A 755 19.77 -11.63 19.96
CA THR A 755 19.63 -11.61 21.43
C THR A 755 20.73 -10.76 22.07
N PRO A 756 20.52 -10.26 23.32
CA PRO A 756 21.52 -9.42 23.99
C PRO A 756 22.76 -10.22 24.43
N ALA A 757 22.62 -11.53 24.62
CA ALA A 757 23.67 -12.41 25.15
C ALA A 757 24.39 -13.23 24.08
N GLY A 758 23.90 -13.27 22.84
CA GLY A 758 24.40 -14.13 21.78
C GLY A 758 24.32 -15.61 22.16
N THR A 759 23.32 -16.34 21.68
CA THR A 759 23.30 -17.81 21.88
C THR A 759 24.29 -18.48 20.93
N GLY A 760 25.48 -18.79 21.44
CA GLY A 760 26.50 -19.62 20.79
C GLY A 760 27.73 -18.83 20.35
N GLY A 761 28.93 -19.41 20.47
CA GLY A 761 30.24 -18.77 20.22
C GLY A 761 30.51 -18.20 18.82
N THR A 762 29.49 -18.10 17.96
CA THR A 762 29.47 -17.45 16.64
C THR A 762 28.54 -16.23 16.58
N SER A 763 27.88 -15.86 17.67
CA SER A 763 26.78 -14.86 17.72
C SER A 763 27.13 -13.53 18.41
N GLY A 764 28.42 -13.25 18.64
CA GLY A 764 28.83 -11.90 19.00
C GLY A 764 28.60 -10.97 17.80
N HIS A 765 27.65 -10.04 17.90
CA HIS A 765 27.44 -8.91 16.97
C HIS A 765 26.66 -9.18 15.67
N ARG A 766 25.48 -9.81 15.75
CA ARG A 766 24.52 -9.70 14.63
C ARG A 766 23.79 -8.38 14.70
N HIS A 767 23.99 -7.57 13.68
CA HIS A 767 23.24 -6.36 13.43
C HIS A 767 22.34 -6.52 12.21
N PRO A 768 21.16 -5.88 12.18
CA PRO A 768 20.34 -5.88 10.98
C PRO A 768 21.07 -5.15 9.85
N VAL A 769 20.85 -5.59 8.61
CA VAL A 769 21.17 -4.81 7.42
C VAL A 769 20.10 -3.74 7.27
N VAL A 770 20.49 -2.48 7.40
CA VAL A 770 19.56 -1.34 7.35
C VAL A 770 19.73 -0.62 6.02
N VAL A 771 18.63 -0.21 5.39
CA VAL A 771 18.67 0.66 4.19
C VAL A 771 19.26 2.03 4.53
N ASP A 772 19.99 2.66 3.61
CA ASP A 772 20.75 3.89 3.87
C ASP A 772 19.92 5.01 4.53
N ARG A 773 18.68 5.23 4.08
CA ARG A 773 17.74 6.21 4.65
C ARG A 773 17.44 6.00 6.15
N LEU A 774 17.48 4.76 6.63
CA LEU A 774 17.21 4.42 8.03
C LEU A 774 18.51 4.19 8.83
N ARG A 775 19.69 4.38 8.22
CA ARG A 775 20.96 4.28 8.93
C ARG A 775 21.20 5.57 9.74
N PRO A 776 21.47 5.47 11.05
CA PRO A 776 21.82 6.64 11.84
C PRO A 776 23.23 7.11 11.46
N GLN A 777 23.40 8.43 11.27
CA GLN A 777 24.73 9.03 11.14
C GLN A 777 25.46 9.06 12.48
N HIS A 778 24.72 9.27 13.58
CA HIS A 778 25.23 9.32 14.94
C HIS A 778 24.31 8.53 15.88
N VAL A 779 24.91 7.85 16.86
CA VAL A 779 24.19 7.13 17.92
C VAL A 779 24.54 7.78 19.27
N PRO A 780 23.54 8.18 20.08
CA PRO A 780 23.77 8.72 21.42
C PRO A 780 24.46 7.70 22.34
N GLU A 781 25.37 8.17 23.20
CA GLU A 781 26.02 7.32 24.22
C GLU A 781 25.01 6.58 25.11
N ALA A 782 23.83 7.17 25.34
CA ALA A 782 22.74 6.58 26.11
C ALA A 782 22.25 5.21 25.58
N LEU A 783 22.42 4.92 24.28
CA LEU A 783 22.06 3.62 23.70
C LEU A 783 23.11 2.54 23.98
N GLY A 784 24.32 2.93 24.40
CA GLY A 784 25.39 1.99 24.75
C GLY A 784 25.75 1.01 23.64
N THR A 785 25.64 1.41 22.37
CA THR A 785 25.82 0.55 21.20
C THR A 785 26.42 1.31 20.02
N THR A 786 26.70 0.60 18.93
CA THR A 786 27.30 1.13 17.70
C THR A 786 26.24 1.37 16.62
N PRO A 787 26.49 2.26 15.63
CA PRO A 787 25.53 2.61 14.58
C PRO A 787 24.95 1.42 13.81
N GLU A 788 25.73 0.37 13.59
CA GLU A 788 25.27 -0.81 12.87
C GLU A 788 24.10 -1.53 13.56
N HIS A 789 23.97 -1.44 14.90
CA HIS A 789 22.89 -2.11 15.65
C HIS A 789 21.60 -1.26 15.77
N VAL A 790 21.60 -0.05 15.21
CA VAL A 790 20.53 0.94 15.41
C VAL A 790 19.83 1.22 14.10
N VAL A 791 18.50 1.29 14.16
CA VAL A 791 17.63 1.74 13.06
C VAL A 791 17.09 3.13 13.43
N GLN A 792 17.29 4.10 12.56
CA GLN A 792 16.75 5.45 12.68
C GLN A 792 15.43 5.55 11.90
N LEU A 793 14.36 5.97 12.58
CA LEU A 793 13.06 6.22 11.97
C LEU A 793 12.88 7.74 11.78
N PRO A 794 12.86 8.25 10.54
CA PRO A 794 12.59 9.65 10.27
C PRO A 794 11.15 10.01 10.67
N PRO A 795 10.86 11.31 10.88
CA PRO A 795 9.53 11.77 11.24
C PRO A 795 8.45 11.24 10.31
N ARG A 796 7.43 10.61 10.90
CA ARG A 796 6.18 10.24 10.24
C ARG A 796 4.99 10.58 11.13
N LEU A 797 3.94 11.06 10.48
CA LEU A 797 2.68 11.35 11.13
C LEU A 797 2.02 10.05 11.63
N PRO A 798 1.42 10.06 12.83
CA PRO A 798 0.84 8.86 13.44
C PRO A 798 -0.46 8.38 12.77
N GLN A 799 -1.10 9.24 11.98
CA GLN A 799 -2.33 8.95 11.25
C GLN A 799 -2.18 9.23 9.76
N ALA A 800 -3.20 8.86 8.97
CA ALA A 800 -3.20 9.19 7.56
C ALA A 800 -3.32 10.73 7.37
N ALA A 801 -2.57 11.25 6.41
CA ALA A 801 -2.54 12.67 6.08
C ALA A 801 -2.31 12.85 4.58
N ARG A 802 -2.60 14.03 4.06
CA ARG A 802 -2.42 14.38 2.65
C ARG A 802 -1.80 15.77 2.55
N LEU A 803 -0.79 15.90 1.69
CA LEU A 803 -0.32 17.20 1.25
C LEU A 803 -1.16 17.60 0.03
N GLY A 804 -2.02 18.59 0.19
CA GLY A 804 -2.89 19.10 -0.86
C GLY A 804 -2.24 20.28 -1.59
N LEU A 805 -2.19 20.20 -2.92
CA LEU A 805 -1.98 21.33 -3.82
C LEU A 805 -3.28 21.54 -4.59
N GLU A 806 -3.95 22.65 -4.33
CA GLU A 806 -5.29 22.90 -4.86
C GLU A 806 -5.36 24.20 -5.64
N LEU A 807 -5.94 24.13 -6.84
CA LEU A 807 -6.15 25.29 -7.70
C LEU A 807 -7.27 26.18 -7.13
N MET A 808 -6.92 27.41 -6.77
CA MET A 808 -7.84 28.41 -6.20
C MET A 808 -8.28 29.40 -7.27
N ASP A 809 -9.50 29.91 -7.18
CA ASP A 809 -9.96 30.95 -8.10
C ASP A 809 -9.10 32.22 -7.96
N ALA A 810 -8.66 32.76 -9.09
CA ALA A 810 -7.73 33.89 -9.14
C ALA A 810 -8.34 35.22 -8.64
N THR A 811 -9.67 35.32 -8.61
CA THR A 811 -10.39 36.53 -8.16
C THR A 811 -10.96 36.37 -6.76
N ARG A 812 -11.45 35.16 -6.45
CA ARG A 812 -12.10 34.76 -5.20
C ARG A 812 -11.25 33.71 -4.52
N GLY A 813 -10.04 34.10 -4.10
CA GLY A 813 -9.01 33.21 -3.54
C GLY A 813 -9.41 32.39 -2.30
N THR A 814 -10.64 32.53 -1.78
CA THR A 814 -11.22 31.67 -0.74
C THR A 814 -11.83 30.37 -1.29
N TYR A 815 -12.12 30.29 -2.58
CA TYR A 815 -12.79 29.15 -3.21
C TYR A 815 -11.86 28.43 -4.18
N GLN A 816 -11.93 27.10 -4.19
CA GLN A 816 -11.30 26.30 -5.23
C GLN A 816 -11.94 26.64 -6.58
N ALA A 817 -11.12 26.73 -7.63
CA ALA A 817 -11.61 27.09 -8.96
C ALA A 817 -12.59 26.03 -9.51
N ALA A 818 -12.41 24.76 -9.14
CA ALA A 818 -13.31 23.68 -9.53
C ALA A 818 -14.67 23.72 -8.80
N SER A 819 -14.77 24.44 -7.68
CA SER A 819 -15.98 24.55 -6.86
C SER A 819 -16.85 25.75 -7.25
N LEU A 820 -16.52 26.42 -8.36
CA LEU A 820 -17.23 27.60 -8.85
C LEU A 820 -17.63 27.39 -10.30
N GLY A 821 -18.89 27.75 -10.62
CA GLY A 821 -19.44 27.65 -11.97
C GLY A 821 -18.62 28.42 -13.01
N ASP A 822 -18.04 29.55 -12.63
CA ASP A 822 -17.23 30.46 -13.44
C ASP A 822 -15.77 30.54 -12.93
N GLY A 823 -15.33 29.53 -12.17
CA GLY A 823 -14.02 29.55 -11.52
C GLY A 823 -12.85 29.48 -12.51
N ASN A 824 -11.81 30.29 -12.29
CA ASN A 824 -10.58 30.22 -13.09
C ASN A 824 -9.34 30.39 -12.19
N PRO A 825 -8.43 29.40 -12.15
CA PRO A 825 -7.23 29.51 -11.33
C PRO A 825 -6.11 30.33 -11.96
N ILE A 826 -6.23 30.67 -13.25
CA ILE A 826 -5.25 31.44 -13.99
C ILE A 826 -5.50 32.93 -13.74
N ALA A 827 -4.53 33.61 -13.14
CA ALA A 827 -4.53 35.04 -12.91
C ALA A 827 -4.02 35.85 -14.10
N GLY A 828 -3.32 35.21 -15.04
CA GLY A 828 -2.82 35.80 -16.28
C GLY A 828 -1.72 34.95 -16.90
N TRP A 829 -1.14 35.43 -17.99
CA TRP A 829 -0.06 34.73 -18.67
C TRP A 829 1.09 35.66 -18.98
N ILE A 830 2.29 35.09 -18.99
CA ILE A 830 3.50 35.78 -19.44
C ILE A 830 4.25 34.95 -20.47
N VAL A 831 4.77 35.62 -21.49
CA VAL A 831 5.57 34.98 -22.55
C VAL A 831 6.91 35.72 -22.64
N PRO A 832 8.01 35.13 -22.15
CA PRO A 832 9.33 35.72 -22.28
C PRO A 832 9.80 35.59 -23.73
N ASN A 833 10.11 36.72 -24.36
CA ASN A 833 10.62 36.77 -25.72
C ASN A 833 12.15 36.74 -25.73
N PRO A 834 12.77 35.66 -26.24
CA PRO A 834 14.23 35.55 -26.26
C PRO A 834 14.91 36.49 -27.27
N ILE A 835 14.18 37.06 -28.24
CA ILE A 835 14.74 37.84 -29.35
C ILE A 835 15.10 39.27 -28.89
N ASP A 836 14.21 39.93 -28.15
CA ASP A 836 14.37 41.33 -27.77
C ASP A 836 14.41 41.56 -26.25
N ALA A 837 14.49 40.48 -25.46
CA ALA A 837 14.48 40.50 -23.99
C ALA A 837 13.29 41.30 -23.43
N SER A 838 12.11 41.09 -24.03
CA SER A 838 10.83 41.61 -23.54
C SER A 838 9.94 40.50 -22.99
N LEU A 839 8.95 40.88 -22.20
CA LEU A 839 7.97 39.98 -21.59
C LEU A 839 6.58 40.41 -22.03
N ALA A 840 5.93 39.59 -22.85
CA ALA A 840 4.54 39.82 -23.25
C ALA A 840 3.59 39.34 -22.15
N VAL A 841 2.59 40.14 -21.84
CA VAL A 841 1.62 39.86 -20.77
C VAL A 841 0.21 39.75 -21.36
N TYR A 842 -0.55 38.77 -20.89
CA TYR A 842 -1.91 38.49 -21.35
C TYR A 842 -2.86 38.30 -20.15
N GLU A 843 -4.14 38.63 -20.34
CA GLU A 843 -5.23 38.35 -19.41
C GLU A 843 -5.49 36.84 -19.30
N PRO A 844 -6.19 36.37 -18.23
CA PRO A 844 -6.53 34.96 -18.05
C PRO A 844 -7.17 34.28 -19.28
N ASP A 845 -7.91 35.03 -20.08
CA ASP A 845 -8.59 34.55 -21.28
C ASP A 845 -7.67 34.44 -22.52
N GLY A 846 -6.40 34.85 -22.42
CA GLY A 846 -5.44 34.87 -23.53
C GLY A 846 -5.41 36.19 -24.32
N THR A 847 -6.17 37.21 -23.89
CA THR A 847 -6.15 38.54 -24.52
C THR A 847 -4.84 39.26 -24.20
N ALA A 848 -4.16 39.78 -25.22
CA ALA A 848 -2.86 40.43 -25.07
C ALA A 848 -2.99 41.85 -24.48
N LEU A 849 -2.20 42.16 -23.43
CA LEU A 849 -2.24 43.43 -22.67
C LEU A 849 -1.04 44.37 -22.90
N GLY A 850 0.13 43.82 -23.21
CA GLY A 850 1.31 44.67 -23.19
C GLY A 850 2.63 43.93 -23.25
N LEU A 851 3.68 44.73 -23.43
CA LEU A 851 5.07 44.32 -23.37
C LEU A 851 5.77 45.07 -22.24
N LEU A 852 6.43 44.33 -21.36
CA LEU A 852 7.38 44.86 -20.39
C LEU A 852 8.80 44.66 -20.91
N ARG A 853 9.60 45.72 -20.91
CA ARG A 853 10.96 45.67 -21.47
C ARG A 853 11.90 46.62 -20.75
N ARG A 854 13.19 46.37 -20.91
CA ARG A 854 14.24 47.31 -20.54
C ARG A 854 14.29 48.47 -21.54
N ALA A 855 14.35 49.71 -21.05
CA ALA A 855 14.51 50.90 -21.89
C ALA A 855 15.46 51.91 -21.24
N TYR A 856 16.24 52.61 -22.07
CA TYR A 856 17.01 53.77 -21.63
C TYR A 856 16.21 55.03 -21.91
N ARG A 857 15.98 55.85 -20.88
CA ARG A 857 15.35 57.16 -21.03
C ARG A 857 16.45 58.21 -21.27
N LEU A 858 16.28 59.06 -22.29
CA LEU A 858 17.25 60.13 -22.57
C LEU A 858 17.42 61.02 -21.32
N GLY A 859 18.66 61.15 -20.83
CA GLY A 859 18.99 61.92 -19.63
C GLY A 859 19.03 61.12 -18.32
N ARG A 860 18.81 59.80 -18.33
CA ARG A 860 19.10 58.90 -17.20
C ARG A 860 20.17 57.87 -17.59
N PRO A 861 21.18 57.61 -16.74
CA PRO A 861 22.23 56.63 -17.02
C PRO A 861 21.74 55.18 -16.81
N ALA A 862 20.79 54.97 -15.90
CA ALA A 862 20.25 53.66 -15.61
C ALA A 862 19.08 53.28 -16.53
N PRO A 863 19.05 52.03 -17.03
CA PRO A 863 17.90 51.49 -17.74
C PRO A 863 16.76 51.18 -16.78
N GLU A 864 15.53 51.43 -17.21
CA GLU A 864 14.30 51.19 -16.45
C GLU A 864 13.41 50.14 -17.13
N ALA A 865 12.57 49.46 -16.35
CA ALA A 865 11.52 48.60 -16.88
C ALA A 865 10.31 49.45 -17.33
N VAL A 866 10.01 49.41 -18.63
CA VAL A 866 8.95 50.22 -19.25
C VAL A 866 7.84 49.34 -19.76
N TRP A 867 6.60 49.69 -19.37
CA TRP A 867 5.38 49.08 -19.88
C TRP A 867 4.95 49.72 -21.21
N THR A 868 4.64 48.90 -22.20
CA THR A 868 4.11 49.32 -23.50
C THR A 868 2.79 48.59 -23.79
N PRO A 869 1.63 49.27 -23.76
CA PRO A 869 0.33 48.63 -24.04
C PRO A 869 0.19 48.26 -25.53
N LEU A 870 -0.62 47.25 -25.88
CA LEU A 870 -0.81 46.82 -27.27
C LEU A 870 -1.94 47.58 -27.98
N PRO A 871 -2.00 47.50 -29.33
CA PRO A 871 -3.05 48.15 -30.11
C PRO A 871 -4.42 47.46 -29.94
N ARG A 872 -5.47 48.25 -29.65
CA ARG A 872 -6.87 47.83 -29.35
C ARG A 872 -7.04 47.11 -28.00
N GLU A 873 -6.84 47.83 -26.91
CA GLU A 873 -7.19 47.35 -25.56
C GLU A 873 -8.35 48.13 -24.91
N PRO A 874 -9.18 47.47 -24.08
CA PRO A 874 -10.37 48.09 -23.48
C PRO A 874 -10.08 48.93 -22.21
N ALA A 875 -8.95 48.78 -21.52
CA ALA A 875 -8.64 49.55 -20.31
C ALA A 875 -7.14 49.53 -19.95
N GLY A 876 -6.57 50.66 -19.49
CA GLY A 876 -5.15 50.73 -19.11
C GLY A 876 -4.81 49.99 -17.80
N LEU A 877 -3.51 49.90 -17.46
CA LEU A 877 -2.96 49.26 -16.24
C LEU A 877 -3.79 49.47 -14.94
N PRO A 878 -4.39 50.65 -14.65
CA PRO A 878 -5.20 50.83 -13.44
C PRO A 878 -6.47 49.96 -13.37
N ALA A 879 -7.03 49.55 -14.51
CA ALA A 879 -8.24 48.73 -14.55
C ALA A 879 -7.97 47.27 -14.19
N LEU A 880 -6.73 46.79 -14.36
CA LEU A 880 -6.33 45.42 -14.00
C LEU A 880 -6.43 45.17 -12.49
N SER A 881 -6.35 46.21 -11.65
CA SER A 881 -6.53 46.06 -10.20
C SER A 881 -7.91 45.52 -9.80
N ALA A 882 -8.94 45.74 -10.63
CA ALA A 882 -10.28 45.24 -10.38
C ALA A 882 -10.53 43.84 -10.97
N THR A 883 -9.83 43.50 -12.06
CA THR A 883 -10.12 42.31 -12.88
C THR A 883 -9.09 41.19 -12.69
N SER A 884 -7.82 41.53 -12.45
CA SER A 884 -6.70 40.60 -12.30
C SER A 884 -5.62 41.18 -11.35
N PRO A 885 -5.88 41.21 -10.03
CA PRO A 885 -5.01 41.86 -9.06
C PRO A 885 -3.60 41.26 -9.02
N HIS A 886 -3.48 39.92 -9.05
CA HIS A 886 -2.19 39.24 -9.02
C HIS A 886 -1.33 39.50 -10.27
N LEU A 887 -1.96 39.64 -11.45
CA LEU A 887 -1.24 40.02 -12.67
C LEU A 887 -0.72 41.45 -12.57
N ARG A 888 -1.52 42.37 -12.00
CA ARG A 888 -1.11 43.74 -11.76
C ARG A 888 0.06 43.82 -10.78
N GLU A 889 0.01 43.03 -9.70
CA GLU A 889 1.09 42.88 -8.71
C GLU A 889 2.38 42.39 -9.37
N LEU A 890 2.30 41.37 -10.23
CA LEU A 890 3.46 40.87 -10.97
C LEU A 890 4.07 41.95 -11.87
N ILE A 891 3.24 42.72 -12.61
CA ILE A 891 3.72 43.82 -13.45
C ILE A 891 4.39 44.90 -12.59
N THR A 892 3.82 45.27 -11.43
CA THR A 892 4.47 46.23 -10.52
C THR A 892 5.79 45.70 -9.97
N TRP A 893 5.85 44.41 -9.66
CA TRP A 893 7.05 43.78 -9.12
C TRP A 893 8.20 43.86 -10.12
N PHE A 894 7.97 43.53 -11.39
CA PHE A 894 8.99 43.68 -12.42
C PHE A 894 9.40 45.15 -12.66
N GLN A 895 8.52 46.13 -12.42
CA GLN A 895 8.86 47.55 -12.56
C GLN A 895 9.84 48.04 -11.49
N GLY A 896 9.86 47.40 -10.31
CA GLY A 896 10.70 47.80 -9.18
C GLY A 896 10.18 49.06 -8.46
N ALA A 897 10.67 49.31 -7.23
CA ALA A 897 10.36 50.53 -6.48
C ALA A 897 11.09 51.76 -7.05
N ASP A 898 12.33 51.56 -7.53
CA ASP A 898 13.17 52.53 -8.22
C ASP A 898 13.71 51.94 -9.53
N ALA A 899 14.04 52.80 -10.50
CA ALA A 899 14.50 52.39 -11.83
C ALA A 899 15.81 51.58 -11.83
N GLU A 900 16.65 51.73 -10.80
CA GLU A 900 17.93 51.01 -10.65
C GLU A 900 17.75 49.61 -10.01
N ASP A 901 16.64 49.37 -9.30
CA ASP A 901 16.37 48.15 -8.51
C ASP A 901 15.31 47.23 -9.17
N SER A 902 15.11 47.32 -10.49
CA SER A 902 14.15 46.46 -11.19
C SER A 902 14.66 45.01 -11.25
N PRO A 903 13.85 44.01 -10.82
CA PRO A 903 14.23 42.60 -10.87
C PRO A 903 14.11 42.00 -12.29
N LEU A 904 13.56 42.74 -13.25
CA LEU A 904 13.26 42.25 -14.60
C LEU A 904 14.46 41.60 -15.32
N PRO A 905 15.68 42.16 -15.32
CA PRO A 905 16.81 41.53 -16.01
C PRO A 905 17.16 40.15 -15.42
N ALA A 906 17.33 40.08 -14.10
CA ALA A 906 17.65 38.83 -13.41
C ALA A 906 16.52 37.81 -13.53
N ALA A 907 15.27 38.26 -13.48
CA ALA A 907 14.12 37.37 -13.66
C ALA A 907 14.01 36.83 -15.10
N LEU A 908 14.30 37.62 -16.14
CA LEU A 908 14.33 37.13 -17.53
C LEU A 908 15.41 36.07 -17.75
N ASP A 909 16.58 36.23 -17.13
CA ASP A 909 17.64 35.23 -17.18
C ASP A 909 17.20 33.91 -16.51
N ILE A 910 16.57 33.99 -15.32
CA ILE A 910 16.02 32.80 -14.63
C ILE A 910 14.90 32.14 -15.42
N LEU A 911 13.98 32.92 -16.00
CA LEU A 911 12.89 32.41 -16.83
C LEU A 911 13.44 31.62 -18.01
N LYS A 912 14.49 32.13 -18.65
CA LYS A 912 15.15 31.48 -19.77
C LYS A 912 15.84 30.18 -19.35
N THR A 913 16.57 30.18 -18.24
CA THR A 913 17.22 28.97 -17.70
C THR A 913 16.18 27.92 -17.32
N SER A 914 15.16 28.30 -16.56
CA SER A 914 14.11 27.38 -16.10
C SER A 914 13.33 26.77 -17.27
N LEU A 915 12.99 27.57 -18.29
CA LEU A 915 12.31 27.06 -19.49
C LEU A 915 13.19 26.17 -20.38
N ALA A 916 14.52 26.20 -20.22
CA ALA A 916 15.41 25.25 -20.90
C ALA A 916 15.43 23.89 -20.19
N ASP A 917 15.26 23.89 -18.86
CA ASP A 917 15.26 22.70 -18.02
C ASP A 917 13.91 21.95 -18.07
N VAL A 918 12.79 22.64 -18.30
CA VAL A 918 11.44 22.05 -18.35
C VAL A 918 11.15 21.37 -19.69
N LEU A 919 10.91 20.06 -19.68
CA LEU A 919 10.41 19.25 -20.79
C LEU A 919 8.88 19.04 -20.66
N PRO A 920 8.05 19.74 -21.45
CA PRO A 920 6.59 19.63 -21.34
C PRO A 920 6.06 18.32 -21.92
N THR A 921 4.91 17.88 -21.40
CA THR A 921 4.24 16.65 -21.85
C THR A 921 3.81 16.77 -23.33
N ALA A 922 3.88 15.66 -24.08
CA ALA A 922 3.69 15.65 -25.54
C ALA A 922 2.46 16.45 -26.03
N GLY A 923 2.68 17.38 -26.97
CA GLY A 923 1.66 18.25 -27.57
C GLY A 923 2.00 19.75 -27.60
N ALA A 924 3.03 20.18 -26.86
CA ALA A 924 3.33 21.61 -26.62
C ALA A 924 4.27 22.30 -27.64
N THR A 925 4.73 21.63 -28.70
CA THR A 925 5.70 22.20 -29.66
C THR A 925 5.05 22.55 -30.99
N SER A 926 4.31 23.67 -31.03
CA SER A 926 4.02 24.35 -32.29
C SER A 926 5.27 25.12 -32.77
N ALA A 927 5.47 25.25 -34.08
CA ALA A 927 6.56 26.04 -34.67
C ALA A 927 6.58 27.51 -34.17
N SER A 928 5.42 28.00 -33.74
CA SER A 928 5.21 29.34 -33.18
C SER A 928 5.89 29.55 -31.80
N ALA A 929 6.03 28.51 -30.96
CA ALA A 929 6.72 28.59 -29.67
C ALA A 929 8.24 28.81 -29.81
N ALA A 930 8.84 28.34 -30.91
CA ALA A 930 10.26 28.57 -31.21
C ALA A 930 10.57 30.02 -31.62
N LEU A 931 9.56 30.76 -32.11
CA LEU A 931 9.69 32.14 -32.60
C LEU A 931 9.21 33.18 -31.57
N ALA A 932 8.20 32.84 -30.76
CA ALA A 932 7.51 33.76 -29.85
C ALA A 932 7.89 33.60 -28.36
N GLY A 933 8.55 32.51 -27.98
CA GLY A 933 8.74 32.11 -26.59
C GLY A 933 7.65 31.13 -26.09
N ARG A 934 7.91 30.44 -24.98
CA ARG A 934 6.98 29.50 -24.34
C ARG A 934 6.08 30.23 -23.34
N PRO A 935 4.74 30.05 -23.37
CA PRO A 935 3.84 30.69 -22.41
C PRO A 935 3.96 30.07 -21.02
N LEU A 936 3.97 30.93 -20.01
CA LEU A 936 3.91 30.56 -18.60
C LEU A 936 2.59 31.06 -18.00
N ALA A 937 1.93 30.18 -17.25
CA ALA A 937 0.70 30.49 -16.54
C ALA A 937 1.02 31.07 -15.16
N LEU A 938 0.36 32.18 -14.82
CA LEU A 938 0.31 32.71 -13.47
C LEU A 938 -0.91 32.10 -12.77
N VAL A 939 -0.72 31.26 -11.76
CA VAL A 939 -1.79 30.42 -11.20
C VAL A 939 -1.90 30.61 -9.70
N ARG A 940 -3.14 30.69 -9.18
CA ARG A 940 -3.38 30.70 -7.73
C ARG A 940 -3.56 29.28 -7.19
N CYS A 941 -2.82 28.99 -6.14
CA CYS A 941 -2.78 27.68 -5.51
C CYS A 941 -2.88 27.80 -3.99
N ARG A 942 -3.50 26.81 -3.35
CA ARG A 942 -3.48 26.59 -1.91
C ARG A 942 -2.66 25.35 -1.61
N LEU A 943 -1.70 25.49 -0.69
CA LEU A 943 -0.93 24.39 -0.12
C LEU A 943 -1.42 24.12 1.29
N GLN A 944 -1.79 22.89 1.60
CA GLN A 944 -2.32 22.52 2.91
C GLN A 944 -1.90 21.09 3.31
N LEU A 945 -1.65 20.88 4.60
CA LEU A 945 -1.51 19.56 5.19
C LEU A 945 -2.83 19.13 5.84
N ASP A 946 -3.55 18.24 5.18
CA ASP A 946 -4.83 17.69 5.63
C ASP A 946 -4.62 16.43 6.47
N LEU A 947 -5.37 16.34 7.57
CA LEU A 947 -5.41 15.17 8.44
C LEU A 947 -6.65 14.33 8.15
N ASP A 948 -6.51 13.00 8.16
CA ASP A 948 -7.63 12.06 7.98
C ASP A 948 -8.46 11.93 9.28
N GLY A 949 -9.22 12.98 9.57
CA GLY A 949 -10.00 13.13 10.79
C GLY A 949 -9.19 13.66 11.98
N PRO A 950 -9.80 13.68 13.18
CA PRO A 950 -9.19 14.26 14.37
C PRO A 950 -7.85 13.61 14.74
N PRO A 951 -6.83 14.39 15.14
CA PRO A 951 -5.50 13.89 15.50
C PRO A 951 -5.55 12.91 16.68
N PRO A 952 -4.68 11.88 16.77
CA PRO A 952 -4.64 11.01 17.92
C PRO A 952 -4.18 11.81 19.14
N THR A 953 -4.89 11.64 20.25
CA THR A 953 -4.60 12.30 21.52
C THR A 953 -4.08 11.29 22.52
N ASP A 954 -3.37 11.75 23.55
CA ASP A 954 -2.88 10.90 24.63
C ASP A 954 -4.04 10.11 25.29
N PRO A 955 -4.04 8.76 25.23
CA PRO A 955 -5.09 7.94 25.83
C PRO A 955 -4.94 7.77 27.35
N GLY A 956 -3.95 8.42 27.98
CA GLY A 956 -3.67 8.36 29.41
C GLY A 956 -4.91 8.57 30.27
N TRP A 957 -4.98 7.86 31.40
CA TRP A 957 -6.17 7.85 32.26
C TRP A 957 -6.72 9.25 32.57
N GLN A 958 -5.84 10.22 32.81
CA GLN A 958 -6.19 11.62 33.13
C GLN A 958 -6.99 12.34 32.03
N HIS A 959 -6.87 11.92 30.76
CA HIS A 959 -7.48 12.58 29.59
C HIS A 959 -8.75 11.89 29.07
N VAL A 960 -9.13 10.73 29.63
CA VAL A 960 -10.25 9.91 29.13
C VAL A 960 -11.55 10.72 29.01
N PHE A 961 -11.82 11.60 29.98
CA PHE A 961 -13.07 12.38 30.06
C PHE A 961 -12.95 13.82 29.55
N ASP A 962 -11.78 14.23 29.02
CA ASP A 962 -11.61 15.60 28.51
C ASP A 962 -12.48 15.75 27.25
N PRO A 963 -13.50 16.64 27.24
CA PRO A 963 -14.42 16.75 26.10
C PRO A 963 -13.67 17.04 24.80
N GLU A 964 -12.61 17.85 24.90
CA GLU A 964 -11.59 18.15 23.90
C GLU A 964 -10.22 17.89 24.55
N PRO A 965 -9.57 16.75 24.30
CA PRO A 965 -8.23 16.49 24.80
C PRO A 965 -7.23 17.49 24.20
N PRO A 966 -6.09 17.74 24.87
CA PRO A 966 -5.07 18.65 24.34
C PRO A 966 -4.65 18.27 22.92
N SER A 967 -4.66 19.23 22.00
CA SER A 967 -4.15 19.02 20.65
C SER A 967 -2.68 18.59 20.71
N PRO A 968 -2.29 17.53 19.98
CA PRO A 968 -0.90 17.11 19.95
C PRO A 968 -0.06 18.16 19.24
N GLU A 969 1.15 18.42 19.73
CA GLU A 969 1.99 19.55 19.31
C GLU A 969 2.38 19.47 17.83
N PHE A 970 2.36 18.27 17.23
CA PHE A 970 2.71 18.10 15.81
C PHE A 970 1.80 18.85 14.85
N THR A 971 0.58 19.23 15.28
CA THR A 971 -0.32 20.04 14.45
C THR A 971 0.22 21.45 14.21
N ASP A 972 1.03 21.95 15.15
CA ASP A 972 1.57 23.31 15.14
C ASP A 972 3.03 23.37 14.63
N TYR A 973 3.61 22.22 14.25
CA TYR A 973 4.98 22.17 13.74
C TYR A 973 5.05 22.72 12.30
N PRO A 974 5.98 23.64 12.01
CA PRO A 974 6.15 24.20 10.67
C PRO A 974 6.94 23.21 9.79
N TRP A 975 6.25 22.32 9.10
CA TRP A 975 6.87 21.30 8.26
C TRP A 975 7.39 21.89 6.95
N PRO A 976 8.68 21.75 6.63
CA PRO A 976 9.24 22.26 5.38
C PRO A 976 8.69 21.52 4.16
N VAL A 977 8.53 22.26 3.06
CA VAL A 977 8.06 21.80 1.76
C VAL A 977 8.99 22.37 0.69
N ARG A 978 9.61 21.48 -0.10
CA ARG A 978 10.27 21.85 -1.35
C ARG A 978 9.23 21.83 -2.46
N LEU A 979 9.01 22.97 -3.10
CA LEU A 979 8.10 23.13 -4.24
C LEU A 979 8.96 23.33 -5.50
N GLY A 980 8.85 22.40 -6.45
CA GLY A 980 9.70 22.30 -7.64
C GLY A 980 11.04 21.60 -7.39
N GLU A 981 11.60 20.96 -8.42
CA GLU A 981 12.94 20.35 -8.42
C GLU A 981 13.61 20.61 -9.78
N GLN A 982 14.76 21.30 -9.78
CA GLN A 982 15.45 21.71 -11.01
C GLN A 982 15.95 20.52 -11.83
N GLN A 983 16.44 19.46 -11.16
CA GLN A 983 17.00 18.28 -11.83
C GLN A 983 15.92 17.37 -12.43
N ARG A 984 14.65 17.61 -12.10
CA ARG A 984 13.50 16.90 -12.64
C ARG A 984 12.96 17.67 -13.85
N VAL A 985 13.33 17.25 -15.04
CA VAL A 985 12.96 17.95 -16.29
C VAL A 985 11.44 18.00 -16.52
N GLY A 986 10.69 17.04 -15.97
CA GLY A 986 9.23 17.04 -16.01
C GLY A 986 8.55 17.96 -14.98
N ASP A 987 9.29 18.68 -14.14
CA ASP A 987 8.72 19.69 -13.24
C ASP A 987 8.46 20.99 -13.99
N GLY A 988 7.22 21.48 -13.94
CA GLY A 988 6.78 22.69 -14.64
C GLY A 988 6.99 23.99 -13.88
N LEU A 989 7.45 23.96 -12.62
CA LEU A 989 7.55 25.17 -11.80
C LEU A 989 8.79 25.99 -12.16
N VAL A 990 8.57 27.28 -12.44
CA VAL A 990 9.66 28.26 -12.57
C VAL A 990 9.92 28.98 -11.25
N GLY A 991 8.85 29.37 -10.57
CA GLY A 991 8.92 30.01 -9.26
C GLY A 991 7.56 30.36 -8.68
N TYR A 992 7.55 30.90 -7.48
CA TYR A 992 6.32 31.27 -6.78
C TYR A 992 6.48 32.46 -5.84
N PHE A 993 5.36 33.13 -5.57
CA PHE A 993 5.21 34.12 -4.51
C PHE A 993 4.37 33.53 -3.38
N THR A 994 4.70 33.90 -2.14
CA THR A 994 3.88 33.60 -0.96
C THR A 994 3.08 34.82 -0.56
N ASP A 995 1.86 34.65 -0.05
CA ASP A 995 1.05 35.78 0.42
C ASP A 995 1.67 36.48 1.66
N THR A 996 2.55 35.77 2.40
CA THR A 996 3.31 36.32 3.53
C THR A 996 4.50 37.19 3.10
N GLU A 997 5.11 36.88 1.95
CA GLU A 997 6.26 37.61 1.39
C GLU A 997 6.04 37.89 -0.11
N PRO A 998 5.04 38.70 -0.49
CA PRO A 998 4.66 38.89 -1.90
C PRO A 998 5.71 39.63 -2.75
N GLY A 999 6.75 40.20 -2.11
CA GLY A 999 7.82 40.94 -2.78
C GLY A 999 9.02 40.09 -3.23
N VAL A 1000 9.07 38.81 -2.88
CA VAL A 1000 10.19 37.91 -3.20
C VAL A 1000 9.68 36.76 -4.07
N LEU A 1001 10.23 36.64 -5.29
CA LEU A 1001 10.01 35.48 -6.14
C LEU A 1001 10.96 34.38 -5.73
N ARG A 1002 10.41 33.26 -5.25
CA ARG A 1002 11.15 32.04 -4.95
C ARG A 1002 11.31 31.24 -6.24
N THR A 1003 12.53 30.98 -6.68
CA THR A 1003 12.83 30.36 -7.99
C THR A 1003 13.42 28.96 -7.82
N VAL A 1004 13.05 28.04 -8.70
CA VAL A 1004 13.58 26.67 -8.67
C VAL A 1004 15.06 26.66 -9.08
N ALA A 1005 15.40 27.37 -10.15
CA ALA A 1005 16.79 27.61 -10.53
C ALA A 1005 17.43 28.72 -9.67
N ALA A 1006 18.69 28.52 -9.30
CA ALA A 1006 19.46 29.54 -8.60
C ALA A 1006 19.81 30.71 -9.55
N PRO A 1007 19.66 31.98 -9.10
CA PRO A 1007 20.06 33.13 -9.91
C PRO A 1007 21.59 33.24 -10.02
N ASP A 1008 22.10 33.67 -11.18
CA ASP A 1008 23.54 33.91 -11.42
C ASP A 1008 24.15 35.05 -10.56
N GLY A 1009 23.33 35.77 -9.79
CA GLY A 1009 23.76 36.83 -8.87
C GLY A 1009 22.74 37.05 -7.73
N THR A 1010 23.13 37.83 -6.72
CA THR A 1010 22.26 38.15 -5.59
C THR A 1010 21.37 39.35 -5.90
N HIS A 1011 20.05 39.13 -5.94
CA HIS A 1011 19.05 40.19 -6.00
C HIS A 1011 18.11 40.07 -4.79
N PRO A 1012 17.81 41.14 -4.04
CA PRO A 1012 17.03 41.06 -2.79
C PRO A 1012 15.60 40.53 -2.97
N GLN A 1013 15.06 40.59 -4.19
CA GLN A 1013 13.71 40.12 -4.53
C GLN A 1013 13.69 38.73 -5.20
N LEU A 1014 14.83 38.06 -5.37
CA LEU A 1014 14.94 36.74 -5.97
C LEU A 1014 15.67 35.82 -5.00
N ALA A 1015 15.09 34.67 -4.69
CA ALA A 1015 15.72 33.68 -3.83
C ALA A 1015 15.48 32.27 -4.38
N ALA A 1016 16.53 31.46 -4.43
CA ALA A 1016 16.41 30.06 -4.80
C ALA A 1016 15.64 29.27 -3.72
N VAL A 1017 14.94 28.21 -4.13
CA VAL A 1017 14.38 27.22 -3.21
C VAL A 1017 15.51 26.31 -2.71
N GLY A 1018 15.68 26.16 -1.39
CA GLY A 1018 16.74 25.30 -0.80
C GLY A 1018 17.05 25.59 0.68
N ASP A 1019 18.21 25.12 1.17
CA ASP A 1019 18.64 25.13 2.58
C ASP A 1019 18.30 26.42 3.34
N GLY A 1020 17.28 26.33 4.20
CA GLY A 1020 16.79 27.42 5.06
C GLY A 1020 15.75 28.36 4.45
N THR A 1021 15.30 28.12 3.22
CA THR A 1021 14.31 28.93 2.49
C THR A 1021 13.07 28.16 2.04
N HIS A 1022 12.89 26.94 2.53
CA HIS A 1022 11.72 26.11 2.26
C HIS A 1022 10.42 26.79 2.70
N LEU A 1023 9.34 26.49 1.99
CA LEU A 1023 8.00 26.85 2.42
C LEU A 1023 7.63 25.99 3.62
N HIS A 1024 6.86 26.50 4.58
CA HIS A 1024 6.45 25.72 5.75
C HIS A 1024 4.92 25.56 5.82
N VAL A 1025 4.46 24.35 6.13
CA VAL A 1025 3.03 24.05 6.32
C VAL A 1025 2.77 23.54 7.73
N MET A 1026 1.63 23.91 8.29
CA MET A 1026 1.12 23.38 9.55
C MET A 1026 -0.20 22.65 9.28
N ALA A 1027 -0.54 21.68 10.11
CA ALA A 1027 -1.78 20.93 9.94
C ALA A 1027 -2.98 21.90 10.07
N GLY A 1028 -3.90 21.86 9.11
CA GLY A 1028 -5.09 22.72 9.11
C GLY A 1028 -4.85 24.22 8.89
N THR A 1029 -3.62 24.67 8.64
CA THR A 1029 -3.31 26.08 8.31
C THR A 1029 -2.86 26.19 6.86
N PRO A 1030 -3.75 26.58 5.92
CA PRO A 1030 -3.41 26.67 4.50
C PRO A 1030 -2.51 27.86 4.18
N GLN A 1031 -1.58 27.65 3.26
CA GLN A 1031 -0.72 28.65 2.64
C GLN A 1031 -1.24 28.96 1.22
N HIS A 1032 -1.39 30.24 0.88
CA HIS A 1032 -1.82 30.64 -0.47
C HIS A 1032 -0.61 31.15 -1.26
N LEU A 1033 -0.52 30.68 -2.50
CA LEU A 1033 0.64 30.85 -3.37
C LEU A 1033 0.21 31.37 -4.75
N THR A 1034 1.04 32.21 -5.35
CA THR A 1034 0.96 32.53 -6.78
C THR A 1034 2.10 31.84 -7.49
N LEU A 1035 1.80 30.81 -8.28
CA LEU A 1035 2.77 30.01 -9.02
C LEU A 1035 2.99 30.60 -10.41
N LEU A 1036 4.23 30.53 -10.87
CA LEU A 1036 4.61 30.70 -12.25
C LEU A 1036 5.07 29.36 -12.80
N ALA A 1037 4.24 28.74 -13.64
CA ALA A 1037 4.43 27.37 -14.09
C ALA A 1037 4.17 27.20 -15.59
N ASP A 1038 4.80 26.20 -16.19
CA ASP A 1038 4.44 25.73 -17.53
C ASP A 1038 3.05 25.07 -17.50
N PRO A 1039 2.13 25.45 -18.42
CA PRO A 1039 0.76 24.94 -18.43
C PRO A 1039 0.62 23.45 -18.78
N HIS A 1040 1.69 22.80 -19.25
CA HIS A 1040 1.69 21.42 -19.74
C HIS A 1040 2.65 20.49 -18.98
N ALA A 1041 3.29 20.98 -17.91
CA ALA A 1041 4.13 20.17 -17.02
C ALA A 1041 3.61 20.24 -15.57
N PRO A 1042 3.60 19.12 -14.83
CA PRO A 1042 3.17 19.09 -13.43
C PRO A 1042 4.15 19.82 -12.51
N VAL A 1043 3.64 20.41 -11.43
CA VAL A 1043 4.45 20.96 -10.32
C VAL A 1043 4.53 19.94 -9.20
N HIS A 1044 5.72 19.68 -8.64
CA HIS A 1044 5.91 18.71 -7.55
C HIS A 1044 6.13 19.39 -6.19
N ALA A 1045 5.56 18.82 -5.13
CA ALA A 1045 5.81 19.22 -3.74
C ALA A 1045 6.31 18.03 -2.92
N THR A 1046 7.46 18.21 -2.26
CA THR A 1046 8.14 17.18 -1.45
C THR A 1046 8.30 17.67 -0.01
N THR A 1047 7.97 16.82 0.96
CA THR A 1047 8.15 17.12 2.40
C THR A 1047 8.98 16.07 3.13
N GLY A 1048 9.26 14.93 2.50
CA GLY A 1048 9.80 13.75 3.17
C GLY A 1048 8.82 13.06 4.14
N LEU A 1049 7.72 13.70 4.58
CA LEU A 1049 6.73 13.15 5.53
C LEU A 1049 5.67 12.27 4.86
N LEU A 1050 5.29 12.64 3.63
CA LEU A 1050 4.27 12.02 2.80
C LEU A 1050 4.84 11.81 1.39
N PRO A 1051 4.23 10.93 0.57
CA PRO A 1051 4.58 10.82 -0.84
C PRO A 1051 4.52 12.17 -1.56
N THR A 1052 5.36 12.34 -2.58
CA THR A 1052 5.44 13.56 -3.40
C THR A 1052 4.08 13.86 -4.04
N THR A 1053 3.54 15.05 -3.78
CA THR A 1053 2.28 15.50 -4.38
C THR A 1053 2.56 16.21 -5.70
N THR A 1054 1.70 16.00 -6.69
CA THR A 1054 1.77 16.69 -7.98
C THR A 1054 0.54 17.56 -8.23
N LEU A 1055 0.76 18.69 -8.91
CA LEU A 1055 -0.28 19.60 -9.36
C LEU A 1055 -0.20 19.74 -10.88
N GLU A 1056 -1.21 19.26 -11.57
CA GLU A 1056 -1.41 19.50 -13.00
C GLU A 1056 -2.51 20.53 -13.21
N ILE A 1057 -2.30 21.45 -14.16
CA ILE A 1057 -3.32 22.42 -14.55
C ILE A 1057 -4.25 21.74 -15.56
N PRO A 1058 -5.55 21.55 -15.25
CA PRO A 1058 -6.47 20.91 -16.18
C PRO A 1058 -6.57 21.66 -17.51
N ARG A 1059 -6.55 20.91 -18.63
CA ARG A 1059 -6.61 21.45 -19.99
C ARG A 1059 -7.78 22.40 -20.25
N ARG A 1060 -8.90 22.23 -19.54
CA ARG A 1060 -10.06 23.14 -19.59
C ARG A 1060 -9.72 24.60 -19.26
N PHE A 1061 -8.65 24.86 -18.50
CA PHE A 1061 -8.21 26.21 -18.17
C PHE A 1061 -7.16 26.75 -19.15
N THR A 1062 -6.49 25.89 -19.92
CA THR A 1062 -5.32 26.27 -20.71
C THR A 1062 -5.58 26.28 -22.22
N ASP A 1063 -6.30 25.29 -22.78
CA ASP A 1063 -6.47 25.13 -24.23
C ASP A 1063 -7.11 26.38 -24.88
N GLY A 1064 -8.26 26.83 -24.35
CA GLY A 1064 -8.98 27.99 -24.89
C GLY A 1064 -8.18 29.30 -24.87
N PRO A 1065 -7.56 29.70 -23.74
CA PRO A 1065 -6.67 30.86 -23.71
C PRO A 1065 -5.45 30.75 -24.64
N LEU A 1066 -4.78 29.60 -24.67
CA LEU A 1066 -3.59 29.39 -25.50
C LEU A 1066 -3.91 29.50 -27.00
N ASP A 1067 -5.06 29.00 -27.45
CA ASP A 1067 -5.51 29.13 -28.84
C ASP A 1067 -5.81 30.59 -29.24
N ARG A 1068 -6.18 31.44 -28.28
CA ARG A 1068 -6.46 32.87 -28.50
C ARG A 1068 -5.21 33.75 -28.47
N MET A 1069 -4.10 33.27 -27.90
CA MET A 1069 -2.87 34.05 -27.76
C MET A 1069 -2.29 34.41 -29.12
N ARG A 1070 -2.06 35.71 -29.32
CA ARG A 1070 -1.42 36.23 -30.53
C ARG A 1070 0.07 36.37 -30.29
N THR A 1071 0.89 35.99 -31.27
CA THR A 1071 2.32 36.28 -31.21
C THR A 1071 2.54 37.78 -31.41
N VAL A 1072 3.27 38.40 -30.47
CA VAL A 1072 3.65 39.82 -30.53
C VAL A 1072 5.16 39.94 -30.57
N LEU A 1073 5.70 40.50 -31.65
CA LEU A 1073 7.13 40.74 -31.82
C LEU A 1073 7.39 42.22 -32.01
N ARG A 1074 8.30 42.79 -31.22
CA ARG A 1074 8.79 44.14 -31.50
C ARG A 1074 9.82 44.07 -32.61
N SER A 1075 9.73 44.97 -33.58
CA SER A 1075 10.66 45.04 -34.68
C SER A 1075 10.99 46.48 -35.03
N GLY A 1076 12.28 46.75 -35.26
CA GLY A 1076 12.77 48.07 -35.62
C GLY A 1076 14.14 48.41 -35.02
N PRO A 1077 14.84 49.41 -35.58
CA PRO A 1077 14.38 50.24 -36.70
C PRO A 1077 14.50 49.53 -38.06
N LEU A 1078 13.39 49.48 -38.80
CA LEU A 1078 13.30 48.95 -40.16
C LEU A 1078 13.37 50.08 -41.17
N LEU A 1079 14.26 49.96 -42.15
CA LEU A 1079 14.35 50.90 -43.24
C LEU A 1079 13.36 50.49 -44.35
N THR A 1080 12.28 51.25 -44.51
CA THR A 1080 11.23 50.97 -45.50
C THR A 1080 11.23 52.01 -46.62
N PRO A 1081 10.85 51.65 -47.87
CA PRO A 1081 10.72 52.63 -48.94
C PRO A 1081 9.61 53.64 -48.62
N ALA A 1082 9.83 54.94 -48.87
CA ALA A 1082 8.75 55.94 -48.82
C ALA A 1082 7.70 55.63 -49.90
N ALA A 1083 6.50 55.21 -49.48
CA ALA A 1083 5.49 54.62 -50.37
C ALA A 1083 4.99 55.57 -51.48
N THR A 1084 4.58 54.97 -52.61
CA THR A 1084 3.62 55.51 -53.58
C THR A 1084 2.38 54.62 -53.56
N ALA A 1085 1.22 55.17 -53.20
CA ALA A 1085 -0.15 54.69 -53.48
C ALA A 1085 -0.50 53.20 -53.26
N ARG A 1086 -0.19 52.67 -52.07
CA ARG A 1086 -1.09 51.81 -51.26
C ARG A 1086 -0.77 52.17 -49.81
N GLU A 1087 -1.57 53.05 -49.21
CA GLU A 1087 -1.22 53.77 -47.97
C GLU A 1087 -1.19 52.90 -46.70
N ASP A 1088 -1.60 51.63 -46.76
CA ASP A 1088 -1.83 50.79 -45.58
C ASP A 1088 -0.94 49.54 -45.49
N THR A 1089 0.23 49.49 -46.15
CA THR A 1089 1.10 48.29 -46.12
C THR A 1089 2.57 48.55 -45.77
N VAL A 1090 3.15 47.73 -44.90
CA VAL A 1090 4.59 47.71 -44.55
C VAL A 1090 5.25 46.47 -45.16
N ALA A 1091 6.33 46.68 -45.91
CA ALA A 1091 7.11 45.60 -46.51
C ALA A 1091 8.12 45.05 -45.51
N LEU A 1092 8.06 43.75 -45.23
CA LEU A 1092 8.92 43.06 -44.26
C LEU A 1092 9.79 41.99 -44.96
N PRO A 1093 11.04 41.80 -44.51
CA PRO A 1093 11.92 40.72 -45.00
C PRO A 1093 11.52 39.36 -44.40
N VAL A 1094 10.25 38.96 -44.57
CA VAL A 1094 9.69 37.75 -43.97
C VAL A 1094 9.36 36.76 -45.08
N ARG A 1095 9.90 35.53 -44.98
CA ARG A 1095 9.26 34.36 -45.60
C ARG A 1095 8.09 33.98 -44.68
N THR A 1096 6.91 33.74 -45.24
CA THR A 1096 5.75 33.19 -44.52
C THR A 1096 6.14 31.86 -43.90
N VAL A 1097 6.56 31.89 -42.64
CA VAL A 1097 6.67 30.73 -41.77
C VAL A 1097 5.37 30.72 -41.00
N ASP A 1098 4.62 29.64 -41.16
CA ASP A 1098 3.27 29.37 -40.66
C ASP A 1098 2.16 30.14 -41.41
N ASP A 1099 1.02 29.49 -41.68
CA ASP A 1099 -0.18 30.02 -42.39
C ASP A 1099 -0.87 31.20 -41.65
N GLN A 1100 -0.14 31.97 -40.86
CA GLN A 1100 -0.64 33.09 -40.07
C GLN A 1100 -0.54 34.42 -40.84
N THR A 1101 -1.58 35.25 -40.72
CA THR A 1101 -1.58 36.62 -41.23
C THR A 1101 -0.99 37.58 -40.22
N TRP A 1102 0.05 38.33 -40.61
CA TRP A 1102 0.74 39.29 -39.75
C TRP A 1102 0.27 40.72 -40.02
N THR A 1103 0.10 41.53 -38.98
CA THR A 1103 -0.11 42.98 -39.10
C THR A 1103 0.97 43.77 -38.38
N TRP A 1104 1.21 44.99 -38.85
CA TRP A 1104 2.19 45.91 -38.29
C TRP A 1104 1.48 47.08 -37.62
N ALA A 1105 1.89 47.44 -36.41
CA ALA A 1105 1.35 48.58 -35.68
C ALA A 1105 2.46 49.55 -35.24
N GLU A 1106 2.26 50.83 -35.47
CA GLU A 1106 3.17 51.91 -35.06
C GLU A 1106 2.47 52.83 -34.07
N ARG A 1107 3.24 53.33 -33.09
CA ARG A 1107 2.74 54.30 -32.13
C ARG A 1107 2.92 55.70 -32.72
N ALA A 1108 1.85 56.49 -32.76
CA ALA A 1108 1.87 57.84 -33.27
C ALA A 1108 2.74 58.77 -32.41
N THR A 1109 3.14 59.92 -32.94
CA THR A 1109 3.99 60.91 -32.27
C THR A 1109 3.39 61.50 -30.99
N ASP A 1110 2.07 61.37 -30.81
CA ASP A 1110 1.36 61.75 -29.57
C ASP A 1110 1.58 60.74 -28.43
N GLY A 1111 2.16 59.58 -28.73
CA GLY A 1111 2.40 58.51 -27.77
C GLY A 1111 1.13 57.81 -27.27
N ALA A 1112 -0.07 58.07 -27.80
CA ALA A 1112 -1.30 57.45 -27.29
C ALA A 1112 -2.04 56.62 -28.33
N THR A 1113 -1.89 56.94 -29.62
CA THR A 1113 -2.64 56.28 -30.69
C THR A 1113 -1.79 55.30 -31.50
N TRP A 1114 -2.39 54.20 -31.93
CA TRP A 1114 -1.75 53.18 -32.77
C TRP A 1114 -2.25 53.31 -34.21
N THR A 1115 -1.33 53.28 -35.17
CA THR A 1115 -1.63 53.20 -36.61
C THR A 1115 -1.31 51.80 -37.11
N HIS A 1116 -2.26 51.17 -37.81
CA HIS A 1116 -2.17 49.79 -38.28
C HIS A 1116 -1.88 49.73 -39.77
N PHE A 1117 -1.02 48.80 -40.16
CA PHE A 1117 -0.63 48.53 -41.54
C PHE A 1117 -0.67 47.02 -41.79
N ALA A 1118 -1.18 46.60 -42.94
CA ALA A 1118 -1.03 45.22 -43.41
C ALA A 1118 0.43 44.93 -43.76
N THR A 1119 0.84 43.66 -43.72
CA THR A 1119 2.22 43.27 -44.06
C THR A 1119 2.30 42.76 -45.50
N SER A 1120 3.45 42.96 -46.14
CA SER A 1120 3.76 42.41 -47.47
C SER A 1120 5.21 41.95 -47.55
N ALA A 1121 5.52 41.01 -48.44
CA ALA A 1121 6.89 40.54 -48.62
C ALA A 1121 7.77 41.61 -49.27
N ALA A 1122 8.95 41.83 -48.71
CA ALA A 1122 9.95 42.73 -49.29
C ALA A 1122 10.47 42.18 -50.64
N SER A 1123 10.52 43.04 -51.65
CA SER A 1123 11.06 42.71 -52.97
C SER A 1123 12.59 42.61 -52.91
N THR A 1124 13.17 41.58 -53.55
CA THR A 1124 14.63 41.42 -53.72
C THR A 1124 15.21 42.26 -54.86
N GLY A 1125 14.36 42.88 -55.70
CA GLY A 1125 14.80 43.78 -56.78
C GLY A 1125 15.12 45.20 -56.29
N PRO A 1126 16.24 45.82 -56.73
CA PRO A 1126 16.59 47.18 -56.35
C PRO A 1126 15.61 48.20 -56.93
N ARG A 1127 15.05 49.09 -56.09
CA ARG A 1127 14.16 50.18 -56.49
C ARG A 1127 14.72 51.53 -56.08
N TRP A 1128 15.09 52.36 -57.05
CA TRP A 1128 15.62 53.70 -56.86
C TRP A 1128 14.49 54.72 -57.10
N THR A 1129 13.68 55.00 -56.08
CA THR A 1129 12.46 55.83 -56.22
C THR A 1129 12.71 57.34 -56.01
N GLY A 1130 13.97 57.76 -55.79
CA GLY A 1130 14.34 59.16 -55.56
C GLY A 1130 13.80 59.78 -54.27
N ARG A 1131 13.13 58.99 -53.41
CA ARG A 1131 12.60 59.42 -52.10
C ARG A 1131 13.47 58.86 -50.98
N ALA A 1132 13.68 59.66 -49.93
CA ALA A 1132 14.39 59.21 -48.74
C ALA A 1132 13.63 58.04 -48.09
N PRO A 1133 14.30 56.96 -47.68
CA PRO A 1133 13.67 55.86 -46.95
C PRO A 1133 13.12 56.33 -45.60
N VAL A 1134 12.08 55.67 -45.12
CA VAL A 1134 11.45 55.96 -43.81
C VAL A 1134 11.88 54.89 -42.82
N LEU A 1135 12.41 55.34 -41.68
CA LEU A 1135 12.71 54.49 -40.55
C LEU A 1135 11.42 54.20 -39.79
N ARG A 1136 11.05 52.93 -39.64
CA ARG A 1136 9.84 52.49 -38.94
C ARG A 1136 10.21 51.58 -37.77
N SER A 1137 9.57 51.78 -36.63
CA SER A 1137 9.70 50.92 -35.45
C SER A 1137 8.30 50.66 -34.91
N GLY A 1138 7.96 49.39 -34.71
CA GLY A 1138 6.59 49.00 -34.42
C GLY A 1138 6.48 47.60 -33.82
N LEU A 1139 5.24 47.14 -33.72
CA LEU A 1139 4.88 45.81 -33.26
C LEU A 1139 4.33 45.00 -34.42
N LEU A 1140 4.79 43.77 -34.54
CA LEU A 1140 4.29 42.75 -35.45
C LEU A 1140 3.37 41.83 -34.65
N THR A 1141 2.11 41.70 -35.06
CA THR A 1141 1.12 40.83 -34.39
C THR A 1141 0.54 39.81 -35.35
N SER A 1142 0.41 38.56 -34.92
CA SER A 1142 -0.24 37.52 -35.72
C SER A 1142 -1.75 37.44 -35.45
N PHE A 1143 -2.52 37.07 -36.48
CA PHE A 1143 -3.93 36.67 -36.39
C PHE A 1143 -4.09 35.25 -36.92
N GLY A 1144 -4.86 34.43 -36.22
CA GLY A 1144 -5.36 33.17 -36.76
C GLY A 1144 -6.21 33.41 -38.02
N PRO A 1145 -6.42 32.38 -38.87
CA PRO A 1145 -7.23 32.54 -40.07
C PRO A 1145 -8.64 33.01 -39.69
N PRO A 1146 -9.25 33.96 -40.43
CA PRO A 1146 -10.62 34.37 -40.15
C PRO A 1146 -11.55 33.16 -40.25
N PRO A 1147 -12.56 33.02 -39.37
CA PRO A 1147 -13.57 31.97 -39.54
C PRO A 1147 -14.19 32.10 -40.93
N PRO A 1148 -14.57 30.97 -41.58
CA PRO A 1148 -15.26 31.03 -42.85
C PRO A 1148 -16.50 31.93 -42.70
N PRO A 1149 -16.79 32.80 -43.69
CA PRO A 1149 -17.94 33.69 -43.60
C PRO A 1149 -19.21 32.87 -43.33
N PRO A 1150 -20.15 33.38 -42.51
CA PRO A 1150 -21.39 32.66 -42.23
C PRO A 1150 -22.04 32.30 -43.56
N ALA A 1151 -22.40 31.02 -43.71
CA ALA A 1151 -23.07 30.54 -44.92
C ALA A 1151 -24.27 31.44 -45.17
N ALA A 1152 -24.28 32.10 -46.33
CA ALA A 1152 -25.39 32.95 -46.73
C ALA A 1152 -26.66 32.09 -46.74
N ASP A 1153 -27.58 32.42 -45.83
CA ASP A 1153 -28.91 31.84 -45.76
C ASP A 1153 -29.57 31.95 -47.14
N THR A 1154 -29.60 30.83 -47.86
CA THR A 1154 -30.23 30.69 -49.17
C THR A 1154 -31.44 29.77 -49.03
N THR A 1155 -32.34 30.14 -48.11
CA THR A 1155 -33.75 29.71 -48.11
C THR A 1155 -34.58 30.85 -47.49
N SER A 1156 -35.23 31.69 -48.29
CA SER A 1156 -36.68 31.59 -48.59
C SER A 1156 -37.09 32.79 -49.47
N PRO A 1157 -38.17 32.74 -50.27
CA PRO A 1157 -39.39 31.94 -50.08
C PRO A 1157 -39.52 30.69 -50.95
#